data_AF-A0A8H8M914-F1
#
_entry.id   AF-A0A8H8M914-F1
#
_cell.length_a   1.000
_cell.length_b   1.000
_cell.length_c   1.000
_cell.angle_alpha   90.00
_cell.angle_beta   90.00
_cell.angle_gamma   90.00
#
_symmetry.space_group_name_H-M   'P 1'
#
loop_
_entity.id
_entity.type
_entity.pdbx_description
1 polymer ?
#
loop_
_entity_poly.entity_id
_entity_poly.type
_entity_poly.pdbx_seq_one_letter_code
_entity_poly.pdbx_strand_id
1 'polypeptide(L)'
;MSIQNIRCNKCQHYFANDQAYMNHHSAAHQRTGASNPEPEFGYWCRHCGKGTRTGGGLTIHQSRIEQCRVAQDEWVREVMYLDRQGHSLRSSESPSSDIEPEIGSHEPDINYGQASGSRSPAYIPRNRSRDSIQDDNRSTGVANEDAGYRQDDDSSESGRQTNSEHSDNDDGQVDMDARSDYGSDRRPSPPPSPRPYQRTPGAPRAAAQLDEWEATQLDKIVDEHGHRVYIQSYNTPNVGEPIRRATTEELDRGAYPDVGQLSNPECFEIAQILMESGMSGKFRNRLLKVQRLRELMPWKTDRALIKDIDKLPRGANWTVQALGIEGDRGLEIVELWMRDALEIVKRLLRNKRLGRFMSFKPIKKWTSPRMDEQIRDEVWTGDWMWEIQAEIQDEYGTVIPIIISSDETKLTNFSGDKKAHPVYLTIGNIPKRLRRRTSKHANVLLGYLPVPKLDVQSDPELRRYQRRDLFHRCMRVLLAPLAEAAKTGIEVPCADGYVRRIYPVLAAYIADFVEQCKVACIKQTHCPLCTVQPKKKGDLNDAPPRTHDDIIDAMNEHRKAGSAKFERLGLYDIEPFWEDYPYVRVDCLMTPDLLHQMHKGVMKDHLTKWVTEILGKQTIDSRHTTMPEYHGMRHFKNGISSVSQWTGRELKEMAKVLLPIISDAKDERVVKAARSLLDFMYLAHSSSLSDSELDAMVKCLHTFHENKLVFIEVGAIKTKEAFHGIPKFHMIQHYVMLVRMLGTPDGFNTETSERLHIDFAKIGYRRSNKVNAIKQMALYIQRVEAMVMHEEYLQERGLVERAPILLHITAKEAEELQEHEDEDEWDEWLEDEDEDEDADELRDAGVRVQLTKLLDEFLGKNDQHKGHEWKQEAPEGDADQGPQRFHPAPLIVTASTPTDTVSIRKLQNTRNADQLYESLLSFLRRETGLGFPELRTRIDLTTKVDSWSRARLFHAPPPFKPSEGSHIEVIRAQPMKADRYDRVSRPARFDTVLVRAKEKLINGIHSYRPARVRAMFELPTNLFRLYSGKLAYVEMFNPVSQNPVAPTGLFTTSRTMSSGKRSCAVIPLDDIAMTCHLVPHYRLFRPEAPLTQYADVLELCSTFYFNIFATYFVFELLRHWDQHGGPA
;
A
#
# COMPACT_ATOMS: atom_id res chain seq x y z
N MET A 1 -3.65 -50.05 6.01
CA MET A 1 -3.00 -49.67 4.74
C MET A 1 -3.86 -50.14 3.56
N SER A 2 -4.63 -49.25 2.94
CA SER A 2 -4.89 -49.27 1.48
C SER A 2 -5.74 -48.05 1.09
N ILE A 3 -5.13 -47.08 0.40
CA ILE A 3 -5.84 -46.18 -0.51
C ILE A 3 -5.09 -46.34 -1.84
N GLN A 4 -5.67 -47.06 -2.79
CA GLN A 4 -5.11 -47.20 -4.13
C GLN A 4 -5.43 -45.93 -4.92
N ASN A 5 -4.41 -45.12 -5.19
CA ASN A 5 -4.51 -44.00 -6.11
C ASN A 5 -4.47 -44.51 -7.55
N ILE A 6 -5.56 -44.37 -8.29
CA ILE A 6 -5.63 -44.74 -9.71
C ILE A 6 -5.18 -43.54 -10.55
N ARG A 7 -4.27 -43.76 -11.51
CA ARG A 7 -3.69 -42.69 -12.34
C ARG A 7 -4.33 -42.71 -13.73
N CYS A 8 -4.81 -41.56 -14.20
CA CYS A 8 -5.23 -41.41 -15.60
C CYS A 8 -3.98 -41.17 -16.48
N ASN A 9 -3.78 -42.01 -17.51
CA ASN A 9 -2.59 -41.96 -18.36
C ASN A 9 -2.48 -40.69 -19.23
N LYS A 10 -3.56 -39.90 -19.40
CA LYS A 10 -3.52 -38.66 -20.20
C LYS A 10 -3.23 -37.40 -19.39
N CYS A 11 -3.74 -37.28 -18.17
CA CYS A 11 -3.60 -36.06 -17.37
C CYS A 11 -2.67 -36.21 -16.14
N GLN A 12 -2.16 -37.43 -15.89
CA GLN A 12 -1.25 -37.75 -14.79
C GLN A 12 -1.75 -37.50 -13.35
N HIS A 13 -3.02 -37.12 -13.16
CA HIS A 13 -3.61 -36.98 -11.82
C HIS A 13 -3.95 -38.33 -11.17
N TYR A 14 -3.89 -38.34 -9.83
CA TYR A 14 -4.21 -39.47 -8.97
C TYR A 14 -5.60 -39.29 -8.38
N PHE A 15 -6.46 -40.30 -8.52
CA PHE A 15 -7.81 -40.29 -7.98
C PHE A 15 -7.97 -41.34 -6.88
N ALA A 16 -8.62 -40.94 -5.80
CA ALA A 16 -9.07 -41.85 -4.76
C ALA A 16 -10.49 -42.30 -5.11
N ASN A 17 -10.68 -43.62 -5.24
CA ASN A 17 -11.93 -44.33 -5.56
C ASN A 17 -12.52 -44.21 -6.99
N ASP A 18 -13.20 -45.29 -7.37
CA ASP A 18 -13.71 -45.64 -8.69
C ASP A 18 -14.67 -44.60 -9.31
N GLN A 19 -15.48 -43.94 -8.48
CA GLN A 19 -16.50 -42.98 -8.96
C GLN A 19 -15.89 -41.67 -9.50
N ALA A 20 -14.79 -41.20 -8.92
CA ALA A 20 -14.12 -39.97 -9.35
C ALA A 20 -13.40 -40.17 -10.69
N TYR A 21 -12.86 -41.37 -10.92
CA TYR A 21 -12.25 -41.76 -12.19
C TYR A 21 -13.29 -41.81 -13.32
N MET A 22 -14.47 -42.41 -13.06
CA MET A 22 -15.56 -42.50 -14.04
C MET A 22 -16.14 -41.13 -14.42
N ASN A 23 -16.31 -40.22 -13.46
CA ASN A 23 -16.79 -38.85 -13.71
C ASN A 23 -15.78 -38.00 -14.48
N HIS A 24 -14.48 -38.22 -14.27
CA HIS A 24 -13.45 -37.56 -15.07
C HIS A 24 -13.45 -38.08 -16.52
N HIS A 25 -13.64 -39.38 -16.73
CA HIS A 25 -13.65 -39.99 -18.05
C HIS A 25 -14.88 -39.59 -18.89
N SER A 26 -16.05 -39.39 -18.27
CA SER A 26 -17.26 -38.91 -18.96
C SER A 26 -17.16 -37.44 -19.37
N ALA A 27 -16.51 -36.60 -18.56
CA ALA A 27 -16.37 -35.16 -18.83
C ALA A 27 -15.21 -34.81 -19.78
N ALA A 28 -14.08 -35.54 -19.73
CA ALA A 28 -12.86 -35.15 -20.46
C ALA A 28 -12.73 -35.74 -21.88
N HIS A 29 -13.54 -36.74 -22.25
CA HIS A 29 -13.41 -37.41 -23.55
C HIS A 29 -14.62 -37.29 -24.50
N GLN A 30 -15.64 -36.50 -24.15
CA GLN A 30 -16.72 -36.14 -25.08
C GLN A 30 -16.33 -35.11 -26.17
N ARG A 31 -15.06 -34.68 -26.23
CA ARG A 31 -14.55 -33.73 -27.25
C ARG A 31 -13.57 -34.36 -28.25
N THR A 32 -13.71 -35.63 -28.60
CA THR A 32 -13.07 -36.18 -29.81
C THR A 32 -13.93 -37.31 -30.33
N GLY A 33 -14.71 -37.04 -31.37
CA GLY A 33 -15.44 -38.08 -32.11
C GLY A 33 -14.45 -39.03 -32.78
N ALA A 34 -14.21 -40.17 -32.18
CA ALA A 34 -13.59 -41.33 -32.82
C ALA A 34 -13.90 -42.59 -31.99
N SER A 35 -14.64 -43.51 -32.58
CA SER A 35 -14.89 -44.88 -32.10
C SER A 35 -13.60 -45.71 -32.09
N ASN A 36 -13.25 -46.40 -30.99
CA ASN A 36 -12.52 -47.70 -31.00
C ASN A 36 -12.30 -48.35 -29.59
N PRO A 37 -11.85 -49.64 -29.51
CA PRO A 37 -12.45 -50.76 -28.74
C PRO A 37 -11.92 -50.97 -27.31
N GLU A 38 -12.57 -51.87 -26.57
CA GLU A 38 -12.22 -52.28 -25.19
C GLU A 38 -10.81 -52.90 -25.06
N PRO A 39 -10.05 -52.61 -23.98
CA PRO A 39 -8.74 -53.22 -23.73
C PRO A 39 -8.85 -54.59 -23.01
N GLU A 40 -8.22 -55.62 -23.59
CA GLU A 40 -8.38 -57.02 -23.14
C GLU A 40 -7.71 -57.39 -21.79
N PHE A 41 -6.84 -56.56 -21.18
CA PHE A 41 -6.18 -56.85 -19.88
C PHE A 41 -5.86 -55.59 -19.05
N GLY A 42 -6.18 -55.60 -17.74
CA GLY A 42 -6.10 -54.43 -16.85
C GLY A 42 -4.94 -54.42 -15.84
N TYR A 43 -4.22 -55.53 -15.65
CA TYR A 43 -3.15 -55.67 -14.65
C TYR A 43 -1.95 -56.42 -15.23
N TRP A 44 -0.72 -56.03 -14.88
CA TRP A 44 0.50 -56.59 -15.47
C TRP A 44 1.52 -57.01 -14.42
N CYS A 45 2.11 -58.20 -14.57
CA CYS A 45 3.17 -58.68 -13.70
C CYS A 45 4.49 -57.98 -14.00
N ARG A 46 5.09 -57.34 -12.99
CA ARG A 46 6.34 -56.56 -13.18
C ARG A 46 7.59 -57.44 -13.33
N HIS A 47 7.51 -58.71 -12.95
CA HIS A 47 8.64 -59.65 -13.01
C HIS A 47 8.73 -60.38 -14.36
N CYS A 48 7.61 -60.66 -15.02
CA CYS A 48 7.60 -61.39 -16.30
C CYS A 48 6.76 -60.73 -17.41
N GLY A 49 6.09 -59.61 -17.13
CA GLY A 49 5.32 -58.85 -18.13
C GLY A 49 3.99 -59.47 -18.56
N LYS A 50 3.46 -60.50 -17.86
CA LYS A 50 2.19 -61.13 -18.26
C LYS A 50 0.96 -60.34 -17.76
N GLY A 51 0.00 -60.12 -18.65
CA GLY A 51 -1.24 -59.39 -18.37
C GLY A 51 -2.37 -60.28 -17.82
N THR A 52 -3.13 -59.77 -16.85
CA THR A 52 -4.32 -60.40 -16.28
C THR A 52 -5.49 -59.41 -16.25
N ARG A 53 -6.71 -59.94 -16.35
CA ARG A 53 -7.92 -59.09 -16.40
C ARG A 53 -8.30 -58.51 -15.04
N THR A 54 -7.93 -59.17 -13.95
CA THR A 54 -8.26 -58.74 -12.59
C THR A 54 -7.01 -58.74 -11.70
N GLY A 55 -7.04 -57.92 -10.64
CA GLY A 55 -5.98 -57.88 -9.62
C GLY A 55 -5.81 -59.22 -8.90
N GLY A 56 -6.90 -59.95 -8.65
CA GLY A 56 -6.83 -61.32 -8.10
C GLY A 56 -6.12 -62.30 -9.04
N GLY A 57 -6.31 -62.16 -10.37
CA GLY A 57 -5.58 -62.94 -11.36
C GLY A 57 -4.07 -62.66 -11.36
N LEU A 58 -3.67 -61.41 -11.08
CA LEU A 58 -2.26 -61.04 -10.97
C LEU A 58 -1.61 -61.70 -9.74
N THR A 59 -2.30 -61.70 -8.60
CA THR A 59 -1.83 -62.35 -7.36
C THR A 59 -1.69 -63.86 -7.52
N ILE A 60 -2.62 -64.51 -8.23
CA ILE A 60 -2.53 -65.94 -8.56
C ILE A 60 -1.38 -66.21 -9.52
N HIS A 61 -1.15 -65.32 -10.49
CA HIS A 61 -0.05 -65.45 -11.44
C HIS A 61 1.32 -65.31 -10.76
N GLN A 62 1.49 -64.33 -9.87
CA GLN A 62 2.73 -64.12 -9.11
C GLN A 62 3.02 -65.28 -8.14
N SER A 63 2.00 -65.91 -7.58
CA SER A 63 2.17 -67.04 -6.65
C SER A 63 2.39 -68.40 -7.33
N ARG A 64 1.94 -68.59 -8.58
CA ARG A 64 2.07 -69.86 -9.32
C ARG A 64 3.29 -69.97 -10.22
N ILE A 65 3.86 -68.84 -10.66
CA ILE A 65 5.06 -68.85 -11.50
C ILE A 65 6.27 -68.70 -10.59
N GLU A 66 7.01 -69.79 -10.41
CA GLU A 66 8.11 -69.89 -9.46
C GLU A 66 9.16 -68.78 -9.63
N GLN A 67 9.48 -68.41 -10.88
CA GLN A 67 10.41 -67.30 -11.15
C GLN A 67 9.89 -65.94 -10.67
N CYS A 68 8.58 -65.67 -10.78
CA CYS A 68 7.99 -64.42 -10.30
C CYS A 68 7.89 -64.41 -8.78
N ARG A 69 7.61 -65.57 -8.17
CA ARG A 69 7.53 -65.74 -6.72
C ARG A 69 8.89 -65.56 -6.05
N VAL A 70 9.94 -66.17 -6.61
CA VAL A 70 11.32 -66.04 -6.11
C VAL A 70 11.80 -64.59 -6.19
N ALA A 71 11.56 -63.90 -7.32
CA ALA A 71 11.93 -62.49 -7.47
C ALA A 71 11.19 -61.56 -6.50
N GLN A 72 9.95 -61.89 -6.14
CA GLN A 72 9.18 -61.16 -5.14
C GLN A 72 9.71 -61.42 -3.72
N ASP A 73 10.05 -62.67 -3.39
CA ASP A 73 10.58 -63.04 -2.08
C ASP A 73 12.01 -62.49 -1.85
N GLU A 74 12.85 -62.41 -2.88
CA GLU A 74 14.17 -61.77 -2.81
C GLU A 74 14.07 -60.27 -2.54
N TRP A 75 13.16 -59.57 -3.22
CA TRP A 75 12.91 -58.14 -2.97
C TRP A 75 12.45 -57.87 -1.54
N VAL A 76 11.56 -58.71 -1.00
CA VAL A 76 11.10 -58.57 0.39
C VAL A 76 12.23 -58.84 1.38
N ARG A 77 13.12 -59.80 1.11
CA ARG A 77 14.29 -60.07 1.96
C ARG A 77 15.28 -58.91 1.97
N GLU A 78 15.50 -58.28 0.82
CA GLU A 78 16.44 -57.16 0.70
C GLU A 78 15.94 -55.92 1.45
N VAL A 79 14.65 -55.63 1.37
CA VAL A 79 14.01 -54.55 2.14
C VAL A 79 14.04 -54.83 3.64
N MET A 80 13.82 -56.08 4.06
CA MET A 80 13.85 -56.49 5.47
C MET A 80 15.27 -56.63 6.06
N TYR A 81 16.30 -56.77 5.21
CA TYR A 81 17.71 -56.80 5.61
C TYR A 81 18.24 -55.39 5.88
N LEU A 82 17.82 -54.41 5.08
CA LEU A 82 18.16 -53.00 5.27
C LEU A 82 17.53 -52.41 6.54
N ASP A 83 16.39 -52.93 6.99
CA ASP A 83 15.70 -52.48 8.20
C ASP A 83 16.28 -53.07 9.50
N ARG A 84 17.06 -54.18 9.41
CA ARG A 84 17.62 -54.89 10.57
C ARG A 84 19.01 -54.44 11.02
N GLN A 85 19.74 -53.69 10.19
CA GLN A 85 21.12 -53.22 10.43
C GLN A 85 21.12 -51.78 11.01
N GLY A 86 20.43 -51.57 12.14
CA GLY A 86 20.27 -50.25 12.76
C GLY A 86 21.60 -49.49 12.94
N HIS A 87 21.81 -48.45 12.14
CA HIS A 87 22.86 -47.45 12.33
C HIS A 87 22.28 -46.03 12.34
N SER A 88 22.16 -45.51 13.57
CA SER A 88 22.37 -44.08 13.91
C SER A 88 23.87 -43.78 13.88
N LEU A 89 24.31 -42.51 13.76
CA LEU A 89 25.31 -41.90 14.68
C LEU A 89 25.68 -40.43 14.39
N ARG A 90 26.02 -39.74 15.48
CA ARG A 90 26.45 -38.35 15.69
C ARG A 90 27.97 -38.11 15.45
N SER A 91 28.30 -36.82 15.42
CA SER A 91 29.54 -36.00 15.48
C SER A 91 30.91 -36.50 16.02
N SER A 92 31.95 -36.01 15.31
CA SER A 92 33.25 -35.36 15.71
C SER A 92 34.37 -36.10 16.45
N GLU A 93 35.60 -36.13 15.86
CA GLU A 93 36.81 -35.34 16.22
C GLU A 93 38.04 -35.72 15.32
N SER A 94 39.01 -34.80 15.17
CA SER A 94 40.20 -34.80 14.23
C SER A 94 41.47 -35.46 14.87
N PRO A 95 42.74 -35.42 14.35
CA PRO A 95 43.34 -34.84 13.12
C PRO A 95 44.49 -35.64 12.40
N SER A 96 44.95 -35.10 11.25
CA SER A 96 46.32 -35.04 10.65
C SER A 96 47.17 -36.30 10.30
N SER A 97 47.60 -36.42 9.04
CA SER A 97 48.99 -36.24 8.53
C SER A 97 49.28 -37.06 7.25
N ASP A 98 49.84 -36.34 6.26
CA ASP A 98 50.70 -36.68 5.11
C ASP A 98 50.81 -38.12 4.56
N ILE A 99 50.76 -38.22 3.21
CA ILE A 99 51.70 -38.90 2.28
C ILE A 99 51.08 -38.96 0.86
N GLU A 100 51.66 -38.24 -0.11
CA GLU A 100 51.68 -38.60 -1.55
C GLU A 100 52.92 -39.52 -1.82
N PRO A 101 53.23 -40.12 -3.01
CA PRO A 101 52.64 -40.04 -4.37
C PRO A 101 52.62 -41.41 -5.16
N GLU A 102 52.35 -41.35 -6.48
CA GLU A 102 52.85 -42.19 -7.62
C GLU A 102 51.73 -42.54 -8.65
N ILE A 103 51.66 -41.90 -9.83
CA ILE A 103 52.34 -42.18 -11.12
C ILE A 103 52.01 -43.57 -11.73
N GLY A 104 51.43 -43.57 -12.94
CA GLY A 104 51.27 -44.78 -13.76
C GLY A 104 50.45 -44.61 -15.03
N SER A 105 51.09 -44.12 -16.09
CA SER A 105 50.66 -44.10 -17.50
C SER A 105 50.55 -45.50 -18.13
N HIS A 106 49.65 -45.72 -19.10
CA HIS A 106 49.92 -46.36 -20.40
C HIS A 106 48.65 -46.50 -21.29
N GLU A 107 48.73 -45.96 -22.52
CA GLU A 107 47.93 -46.29 -23.73
C GLU A 107 48.32 -47.70 -24.27
N PRO A 108 47.99 -48.18 -25.51
CA PRO A 108 47.05 -47.81 -26.60
C PRO A 108 46.23 -49.06 -27.09
N ASP A 109 45.32 -49.05 -28.07
CA ASP A 109 45.50 -49.22 -29.55
C ASP A 109 44.08 -49.41 -30.15
N ILE A 110 43.60 -48.69 -31.18
CA ILE A 110 43.89 -48.79 -32.62
C ILE A 110 43.52 -50.18 -33.22
N ASN A 111 42.45 -50.30 -34.06
CA ASN A 111 42.55 -50.26 -35.54
C ASN A 111 41.31 -50.72 -36.36
N TYR A 112 41.23 -50.11 -37.57
CA TYR A 112 40.64 -50.51 -38.88
C TYR A 112 39.18 -51.00 -38.97
N GLY A 113 38.37 -50.68 -40.00
CA GLY A 113 38.49 -50.17 -41.39
C GLY A 113 37.12 -50.51 -42.05
N GLN A 114 36.65 -50.08 -43.23
CA GLN A 114 37.18 -49.43 -44.42
C GLN A 114 35.97 -49.09 -45.34
N ALA A 115 36.10 -48.02 -46.15
CA ALA A 115 35.66 -47.83 -47.57
C ALA A 115 34.18 -48.06 -47.95
N SER A 116 33.50 -47.38 -48.88
CA SER A 116 33.75 -46.50 -50.06
C SER A 116 32.35 -45.98 -50.48
N GLY A 117 32.06 -44.87 -51.17
CA GLY A 117 32.73 -44.17 -52.26
C GLY A 117 31.75 -43.11 -52.85
N SER A 118 32.33 -42.08 -53.44
CA SER A 118 31.78 -40.88 -54.14
C SER A 118 30.86 -41.19 -55.35
N ARG A 119 30.06 -40.32 -55.99
CA ARG A 119 30.25 -38.92 -56.48
C ARG A 119 28.92 -38.44 -57.17
N SER A 120 28.73 -37.11 -57.28
CA SER A 120 27.66 -36.26 -57.90
C SER A 120 27.35 -36.51 -59.41
N PRO A 121 26.55 -35.72 -60.22
CA PRO A 121 25.94 -34.37 -60.05
C PRO A 121 24.57 -34.03 -60.79
N ALA A 122 24.13 -32.75 -60.67
CA ALA A 122 23.42 -31.87 -61.65
C ALA A 122 21.86 -31.84 -61.84
N TYR A 123 21.26 -30.70 -61.42
CA TYR A 123 20.36 -29.70 -62.08
C TYR A 123 19.28 -30.05 -63.18
N ILE A 124 18.00 -29.74 -62.84
CA ILE A 124 16.86 -29.09 -63.61
C ILE A 124 16.25 -29.81 -64.86
N PRO A 125 14.98 -29.58 -65.36
CA PRO A 125 13.79 -28.73 -64.99
C PRO A 125 12.37 -29.43 -65.05
N ARG A 126 11.29 -28.70 -64.69
CA ARG A 126 10.21 -28.13 -65.58
C ARG A 126 8.75 -28.18 -65.05
N ASN A 127 8.09 -27.03 -65.21
CA ASN A 127 6.69 -26.63 -64.97
C ASN A 127 5.59 -27.36 -65.77
N ARG A 128 4.35 -27.29 -65.26
CA ARG A 128 3.05 -26.89 -65.90
C ARG A 128 1.89 -27.37 -64.99
N SER A 129 0.70 -26.76 -64.81
CA SER A 129 -0.10 -25.67 -65.44
C SER A 129 -1.30 -25.40 -64.48
N ARG A 130 -1.78 -24.15 -64.26
CA ARG A 130 -2.98 -23.48 -64.87
C ARG A 130 -4.33 -24.18 -64.55
N ASP A 131 -5.40 -23.57 -64.01
CA ASP A 131 -6.21 -22.40 -64.42
C ASP A 131 -7.13 -21.96 -63.23
N SER A 132 -7.20 -20.69 -62.81
CA SER A 132 -8.19 -19.61 -63.14
C SER A 132 -9.68 -19.98 -63.04
N ILE A 133 -10.49 -19.14 -62.32
CA ILE A 133 -11.73 -18.46 -62.79
C ILE A 133 -12.55 -17.87 -61.61
N GLN A 134 -12.77 -16.54 -61.68
CA GLN A 134 -13.98 -15.70 -61.41
C GLN A 134 -14.71 -15.79 -60.06
N ASP A 135 -14.88 -14.68 -59.33
CA ASP A 135 -15.72 -13.47 -59.56
C ASP A 135 -17.21 -13.65 -59.18
N ASP A 136 -17.69 -12.62 -58.49
CA ASP A 136 -19.05 -12.06 -58.50
C ASP A 136 -20.23 -12.79 -57.83
N ASN A 137 -20.75 -12.15 -56.77
CA ASN A 137 -22.03 -11.39 -56.72
C ASN A 137 -22.60 -11.44 -55.28
N ARG A 138 -22.93 -10.30 -54.65
CA ARG A 138 -24.22 -9.56 -54.77
C ARG A 138 -25.42 -10.51 -54.62
N SER A 139 -26.49 -10.23 -53.92
CA SER A 139 -27.06 -9.10 -53.17
C SER A 139 -28.49 -9.56 -52.88
N THR A 140 -29.21 -8.85 -51.99
CA THR A 140 -30.69 -8.87 -51.84
C THR A 140 -31.25 -10.15 -51.19
N GLY A 141 -32.26 -10.12 -50.33
CA GLY A 141 -33.16 -9.06 -49.92
C GLY A 141 -34.48 -9.72 -49.47
N VAL A 142 -35.14 -9.06 -48.53
CA VAL A 142 -36.60 -9.08 -48.30
C VAL A 142 -37.21 -10.28 -47.55
N ALA A 143 -37.65 -9.93 -46.32
CA ALA A 143 -38.92 -10.19 -45.63
C ALA A 143 -39.79 -11.42 -45.96
N ASN A 144 -40.30 -12.02 -44.89
CA ASN A 144 -41.72 -12.39 -44.79
C ASN A 144 -42.19 -12.33 -43.33
N GLU A 145 -43.22 -11.52 -43.11
CA GLU A 145 -44.28 -11.64 -42.09
C GLU A 145 -45.05 -12.96 -42.40
N ASP A 146 -45.85 -13.62 -41.55
CA ASP A 146 -46.86 -13.14 -40.60
C ASP A 146 -47.52 -14.35 -39.89
N ALA A 147 -48.44 -14.07 -38.95
CA ALA A 147 -49.47 -14.92 -38.30
C ALA A 147 -49.10 -15.59 -36.96
N GLY A 148 -49.90 -15.51 -35.87
CA GLY A 148 -51.19 -14.85 -35.65
C GLY A 148 -51.83 -15.27 -34.30
N TYR A 149 -52.24 -14.27 -33.52
CA TYR A 149 -53.48 -14.10 -32.73
C TYR A 149 -54.04 -15.12 -31.68
N ARG A 150 -54.39 -14.53 -30.50
CA ARG A 150 -55.50 -14.74 -29.50
C ARG A 150 -55.03 -15.11 -28.07
N GLN A 151 -55.27 -14.30 -27.00
CA GLN A 151 -56.52 -13.95 -26.26
C GLN A 151 -57.23 -15.22 -25.72
N ASP A 152 -57.60 -15.42 -24.44
CA ASP A 152 -58.22 -14.54 -23.44
C ASP A 152 -58.02 -15.04 -21.98
N ASP A 153 -58.37 -14.16 -21.04
CA ASP A 153 -58.64 -14.35 -19.61
C ASP A 153 -59.70 -15.43 -19.30
N ASP A 154 -59.63 -16.05 -18.11
CA ASP A 154 -60.85 -16.26 -17.31
C ASP A 154 -60.56 -16.50 -15.81
N SER A 155 -61.53 -16.07 -14.99
CA SER A 155 -61.49 -15.97 -13.53
C SER A 155 -62.77 -16.57 -12.91
N SER A 156 -62.87 -16.54 -11.56
CA SER A 156 -64.04 -16.83 -10.67
C SER A 156 -64.19 -18.30 -10.17
N GLU A 157 -64.12 -18.57 -8.84
CA GLU A 157 -65.15 -18.55 -7.76
C GLU A 157 -65.95 -19.89 -7.68
N SER A 158 -66.41 -20.49 -6.56
CA SER A 158 -66.60 -20.16 -5.13
C SER A 158 -67.06 -21.43 -4.35
N GLY A 159 -67.08 -21.38 -2.99
CA GLY A 159 -68.04 -22.13 -2.12
C GLY A 159 -67.44 -23.10 -1.07
N ARG A 160 -67.19 -22.68 0.19
CA ARG A 160 -68.03 -22.72 1.43
C ARG A 160 -68.28 -24.09 2.11
N GLN A 161 -67.81 -24.25 3.36
CA GLN A 161 -68.58 -24.75 4.52
C GLN A 161 -67.88 -24.43 5.87
N THR A 162 -68.67 -24.41 6.95
CA THR A 162 -68.53 -23.63 8.20
C THR A 162 -68.37 -24.47 9.47
N ASN A 163 -68.19 -23.77 10.61
CA ASN A 163 -68.40 -24.10 12.05
C ASN A 163 -67.10 -24.26 12.87
N SER A 164 -66.93 -23.71 14.09
CA SER A 164 -67.84 -23.13 15.10
C SER A 164 -67.12 -22.27 16.17
N GLU A 165 -67.86 -21.28 16.72
CA GLU A 165 -67.90 -20.74 18.11
C GLU A 165 -66.73 -19.88 18.65
N HIS A 166 -66.86 -18.55 18.84
CA HIS A 166 -67.64 -17.68 19.77
C HIS A 166 -67.06 -17.49 21.19
N SER A 167 -66.58 -16.27 21.51
CA SER A 167 -67.22 -15.28 22.42
C SER A 167 -66.20 -14.28 23.03
N ASP A 168 -66.35 -13.02 22.63
CA ASP A 168 -66.63 -11.81 23.43
C ASP A 168 -65.86 -11.40 24.71
N ASN A 169 -65.44 -10.12 24.65
CA ASN A 169 -65.49 -9.05 25.65
C ASN A 169 -64.35 -8.86 26.69
N ASP A 170 -63.59 -7.79 26.44
CA ASP A 170 -63.62 -6.48 27.14
C ASP A 170 -63.48 -6.36 28.68
N ASP A 171 -62.78 -5.28 29.03
CA ASP A 171 -62.72 -4.54 30.30
C ASP A 171 -62.08 -5.14 31.57
N GLY A 172 -61.23 -4.32 32.23
CA GLY A 172 -60.95 -4.48 33.67
C GLY A 172 -59.65 -3.90 34.21
N GLN A 173 -59.58 -2.57 34.34
CA GLN A 173 -58.71 -1.87 35.30
C GLN A 173 -59.24 -2.09 36.73
N VAL A 174 -58.44 -2.55 37.71
CA VAL A 174 -58.59 -2.17 39.13
C VAL A 174 -57.27 -2.32 39.92
N ASP A 175 -56.96 -1.26 40.68
CA ASP A 175 -55.98 -1.13 41.76
C ASP A 175 -56.24 -2.02 43.00
N MET A 176 -55.18 -2.21 43.81
CA MET A 176 -55.10 -2.06 45.29
C MET A 176 -54.36 -3.18 46.05
N ASP A 177 -53.19 -2.78 46.60
CA ASP A 177 -52.78 -2.80 48.02
C ASP A 177 -53.03 -4.01 48.95
N ALA A 178 -51.93 -4.50 49.55
CA ALA A 178 -51.72 -4.71 51.01
C ALA A 178 -50.32 -5.36 51.26
N ARG A 179 -49.29 -4.65 51.73
CA ARG A 179 -48.89 -4.28 53.12
C ARG A 179 -48.61 -5.43 54.12
N SER A 180 -47.34 -5.59 54.50
CA SER A 180 -46.80 -5.67 55.90
C SER A 180 -45.28 -5.94 55.88
N ASP A 181 -44.45 -5.63 56.89
CA ASP A 181 -44.29 -4.46 57.77
C ASP A 181 -42.89 -4.58 58.45
N TYR A 182 -42.22 -3.44 58.68
CA TYR A 182 -41.08 -3.07 59.56
C TYR A 182 -39.86 -3.98 59.88
N GLY A 183 -38.67 -3.35 59.82
CA GLY A 183 -37.54 -3.63 60.73
C GLY A 183 -36.15 -3.19 60.26
N SER A 184 -35.72 -1.98 60.63
CA SER A 184 -34.44 -1.32 60.31
C SER A 184 -33.19 -1.94 60.97
N ASP A 185 -32.04 -1.99 60.26
CA ASP A 185 -30.77 -1.48 60.80
C ASP A 185 -29.62 -1.38 59.76
N ARG A 186 -28.71 -0.44 60.05
CA ARG A 186 -27.82 0.35 59.16
C ARG A 186 -26.74 -0.45 58.40
N ARG A 187 -26.50 -0.07 57.13
CA ARG A 187 -25.23 -0.24 56.40
C ARG A 187 -24.79 1.08 55.74
N PRO A 188 -23.49 1.40 55.71
CA PRO A 188 -22.97 2.70 55.27
C PRO A 188 -23.20 2.93 53.78
N SER A 189 -23.46 4.18 53.41
CA SER A 189 -23.59 4.62 52.02
C SER A 189 -22.35 4.25 51.21
N PRO A 190 -22.49 3.74 49.97
CA PRO A 190 -21.36 3.56 49.07
C PRO A 190 -20.77 4.93 48.68
N PRO A 191 -19.45 5.03 48.43
CA PRO A 191 -18.84 6.25 47.92
C PRO A 191 -19.50 6.64 46.58
N PRO A 192 -19.69 7.94 46.30
CA PRO A 192 -20.29 8.37 45.05
C PRO A 192 -19.46 7.88 43.86
N SER A 193 -20.12 7.27 42.88
CA SER A 193 -19.52 6.85 41.60
C SER A 193 -18.76 8.01 40.94
N PRO A 194 -17.62 7.77 40.27
CA PRO A 194 -16.99 8.79 39.45
C PRO A 194 -17.98 9.24 38.38
N ARG A 195 -18.26 10.54 38.32
CA ARG A 195 -19.16 11.10 37.29
C ARG A 195 -18.54 10.91 35.90
N PRO A 196 -19.34 10.69 34.85
CA PRO A 196 -18.85 10.77 33.48
C PRO A 196 -18.25 12.15 33.22
N TYR A 197 -17.16 12.19 32.46
CA TYR A 197 -16.45 13.42 32.09
C TYR A 197 -17.37 14.30 31.22
N GLN A 198 -18.21 15.11 31.85
CA GLN A 198 -18.97 16.16 31.17
C GLN A 198 -18.00 17.30 30.87
N ARG A 199 -17.75 17.56 29.57
CA ARG A 199 -17.20 18.85 29.12
C ARG A 199 -18.12 19.96 29.66
N THR A 200 -17.57 20.86 30.47
CA THR A 200 -18.24 22.12 30.83
C THR A 200 -18.25 23.01 29.59
N PRO A 201 -19.39 23.58 29.16
CA PRO A 201 -19.41 24.64 28.15
C PRO A 201 -18.66 25.86 28.69
N GLY A 202 -17.83 26.47 27.84
CA GLY A 202 -16.85 27.49 28.21
C GLY A 202 -17.36 28.53 29.21
N ALA A 203 -16.77 28.52 30.41
CA ALA A 203 -16.60 29.75 31.17
C ALA A 203 -15.47 30.54 30.49
N PRO A 204 -15.62 31.87 30.29
CA PRO A 204 -14.52 32.69 29.81
C PRO A 204 -13.36 32.50 30.78
N ARG A 205 -12.19 32.10 30.26
CA ARG A 205 -10.94 32.02 31.01
C ARG A 205 -10.78 33.35 31.75
N ALA A 206 -11.02 33.36 33.06
CA ALA A 206 -10.41 34.35 33.91
C ALA A 206 -8.91 34.16 33.69
N ALA A 207 -8.27 35.19 33.13
CA ALA A 207 -6.83 35.25 33.00
C ALA A 207 -6.25 35.07 34.40
N ALA A 208 -5.91 33.83 34.76
CA ALA A 208 -4.87 33.60 35.74
C ALA A 208 -3.66 34.30 35.13
N GLN A 209 -3.27 35.42 35.75
CA GLN A 209 -1.95 36.00 35.54
C GLN A 209 -0.96 34.89 35.87
N LEU A 210 -0.54 34.16 34.84
CA LEU A 210 0.69 33.40 34.87
C LEU A 210 1.75 34.47 35.07
N ASP A 211 2.44 34.42 36.22
CA ASP A 211 3.61 35.25 36.46
C ASP A 211 4.55 35.10 35.26
N GLU A 212 4.97 36.23 34.70
CA GLU A 212 5.80 36.39 33.48
C GLU A 212 7.20 35.72 33.56
N TRP A 213 7.47 34.88 34.57
CA TRP A 213 8.74 34.22 34.84
C TRP A 213 8.80 32.74 34.38
N GLU A 214 7.67 32.03 34.28
CA GLU A 214 7.64 30.63 33.81
C GLU A 214 7.31 30.51 32.31
N ALA A 215 7.69 31.52 31.51
CA ALA A 215 7.69 31.38 30.06
C ALA A 215 8.80 30.39 29.67
N THR A 216 8.45 29.10 29.60
CA THR A 216 9.25 28.05 28.96
C THR A 216 9.72 28.62 27.62
N GLN A 217 11.03 28.88 27.46
CA GLN A 217 11.59 29.31 26.18
C GLN A 217 11.35 28.20 25.17
N LEU A 218 10.27 28.32 24.39
CA LEU A 218 10.02 27.46 23.25
C LEU A 218 11.09 27.76 22.20
N ASP A 219 11.75 26.71 21.72
CA ASP A 219 12.69 26.84 20.63
C ASP A 219 11.91 27.10 19.35
N LYS A 220 12.11 28.28 18.77
CA LYS A 220 11.54 28.63 17.47
C LYS A 220 12.40 28.03 16.39
N ILE A 221 11.91 26.97 15.77
CA ILE A 221 12.63 26.24 14.73
C ILE A 221 11.92 26.45 13.40
N VAL A 222 12.72 26.54 12.34
CA VAL A 222 12.21 26.39 10.98
C VAL A 222 12.39 24.94 10.60
N ASP A 223 11.29 24.22 10.35
CA ASP A 223 11.37 22.80 10.00
C ASP A 223 12.00 22.57 8.61
N GLU A 224 12.16 21.31 8.23
CA GLU A 224 12.82 20.91 6.97
C GLU A 224 12.11 21.40 5.69
N HIS A 225 10.92 22.01 5.84
CA HIS A 225 10.09 22.54 4.76
C HIS A 225 9.92 24.06 4.82
N GLY A 226 10.60 24.75 5.76
CA GLY A 226 10.63 26.21 5.83
C GLY A 226 9.61 26.86 6.77
N HIS A 227 8.92 26.08 7.63
CA HIS A 227 7.85 26.60 8.48
C HIS A 227 8.27 26.83 9.93
N ARG A 228 7.71 27.88 10.55
CA ARG A 228 7.97 28.22 11.96
C ARG A 228 7.17 27.30 12.87
N VAL A 229 7.86 26.41 13.58
CA VAL A 229 7.29 25.54 14.61
C VAL A 229 7.92 25.90 15.95
N TYR A 230 7.13 25.81 17.02
CA TYR A 230 7.60 26.05 18.38
C TYR A 230 7.78 24.73 19.09
N ILE A 231 9.00 24.45 19.55
CA ILE A 231 9.35 23.16 20.15
C ILE A 231 9.51 23.33 21.65
N GLN A 232 8.79 22.51 22.40
CA GLN A 232 9.01 22.30 23.82
C GLN A 232 9.88 21.07 24.00
N SER A 233 11.10 21.29 24.47
CA SER A 233 12.04 20.23 24.83
C SER A 233 11.60 19.49 26.10
N TYR A 234 11.93 18.21 26.20
CA TYR A 234 11.74 17.42 27.42
C TYR A 234 12.44 18.06 28.63
N ASN A 235 11.77 17.99 29.80
CA ASN A 235 12.14 18.73 31.02
C ASN A 235 13.53 18.37 31.56
N THR A 236 13.95 17.11 31.44
CA THR A 236 15.27 16.65 31.90
C THR A 236 16.33 17.00 30.84
N PRO A 237 17.35 17.83 31.16
CA PRO A 237 18.33 18.28 30.17
C PRO A 237 19.14 17.15 29.55
N ASN A 238 19.52 16.16 30.35
CA ASN A 238 20.45 15.08 29.97
C ASN A 238 19.81 13.95 29.14
N VAL A 239 18.48 13.94 29.00
CA VAL A 239 17.77 12.90 28.24
C VAL A 239 18.11 13.01 26.75
N GLY A 240 18.60 11.91 26.18
CA GLY A 240 19.02 11.85 24.78
C GLY A 240 20.40 12.47 24.51
N GLU A 241 21.01 13.10 25.51
CA GLU A 241 22.34 13.68 25.41
C GLU A 241 23.43 12.58 25.44
N PRO A 242 24.56 12.81 24.78
CA PRO A 242 25.67 11.87 24.80
C PRO A 242 26.36 11.85 26.18
N ILE A 243 26.67 10.65 26.66
CA ILE A 243 27.39 10.44 27.93
C ILE A 243 28.88 10.78 27.75
N ARG A 244 29.42 10.39 26.59
CA ARG A 244 30.82 10.63 26.22
C ARG A 244 31.00 10.51 24.71
N ARG A 245 32.15 10.95 24.20
CA ARG A 245 32.58 10.61 22.83
C ARG A 245 32.93 9.12 22.75
N ALA A 246 32.58 8.51 21.62
CA ALA A 246 33.00 7.15 21.31
C ALA A 246 34.50 7.15 21.00
N THR A 247 35.20 6.12 21.48
CA THR A 247 36.61 5.92 21.12
C THR A 247 36.73 5.47 19.67
N THR A 248 37.90 5.65 19.06
CA THR A 248 38.17 5.14 17.71
C THR A 248 37.93 3.63 17.64
N GLU A 249 38.26 2.87 18.67
CA GLU A 249 38.02 1.42 18.75
C GLU A 249 36.53 1.05 18.86
N GLU A 250 35.69 1.91 19.45
CA GLU A 250 34.25 1.68 19.54
C GLU A 250 33.51 1.97 18.23
N LEU A 251 34.05 2.90 17.43
CA LEU A 251 33.55 3.26 16.12
C LEU A 251 34.10 2.34 15.02
N ASP A 252 35.40 2.05 15.05
CA ASP A 252 36.08 1.13 14.15
C ASP A 252 36.01 -0.28 14.74
N ARG A 253 35.06 -1.10 14.26
CA ARG A 253 34.99 -2.54 14.56
C ARG A 253 36.20 -3.27 13.94
N GLY A 254 37.39 -3.06 14.48
CA GLY A 254 38.64 -3.65 14.00
C GLY A 254 39.04 -3.21 12.58
N ALA A 255 40.16 -3.74 12.09
CA ALA A 255 40.57 -3.54 10.71
C ALA A 255 39.50 -4.11 9.76
N TYR A 256 39.09 -3.32 8.77
CA TYR A 256 38.21 -3.80 7.70
C TYR A 256 38.81 -5.08 7.11
N PRO A 257 38.05 -6.17 6.97
CA PRO A 257 38.60 -7.44 6.55
C PRO A 257 39.19 -7.35 5.15
N ASP A 258 40.15 -8.22 4.84
CA ASP A 258 40.60 -8.40 3.46
C ASP A 258 39.46 -8.99 2.62
N VAL A 259 38.78 -8.11 1.89
CA VAL A 259 37.67 -8.43 0.99
C VAL A 259 38.15 -8.89 -0.39
N GLY A 260 39.47 -9.07 -0.58
CA GLY A 260 40.07 -9.53 -1.82
C GLY A 260 39.78 -8.59 -2.98
N GLN A 261 39.25 -9.15 -4.08
CA GLN A 261 39.00 -8.39 -5.31
C GLN A 261 37.93 -7.31 -5.13
N LEU A 262 37.03 -7.44 -4.15
CA LEU A 262 35.98 -6.44 -3.88
C LEU A 262 36.53 -5.11 -3.35
N SER A 263 37.79 -5.07 -2.90
CA SER A 263 38.46 -3.81 -2.56
C SER A 263 38.60 -2.85 -3.74
N ASN A 264 38.57 -3.38 -4.97
CA ASN A 264 38.49 -2.58 -6.18
C ASN A 264 37.02 -2.21 -6.48
N PRO A 265 36.68 -0.91 -6.53
CA PRO A 265 35.32 -0.43 -6.86
C PRO A 265 34.71 -1.02 -8.13
N GLU A 266 35.50 -1.20 -9.20
CA GLU A 266 35.01 -1.77 -10.46
C GLU A 266 34.63 -3.25 -10.31
N CYS A 267 35.43 -4.00 -9.54
CA CYS A 267 35.12 -5.40 -9.25
C CYS A 267 33.87 -5.50 -8.37
N PHE A 268 33.71 -4.58 -7.42
CA PHE A 268 32.51 -4.50 -6.59
C PHE A 268 31.25 -4.18 -7.41
N GLU A 269 31.32 -3.22 -8.34
CA GLU A 269 30.21 -2.90 -9.26
C GLU A 269 29.79 -4.14 -10.09
N ILE A 270 30.76 -4.88 -10.63
CA ILE A 270 30.49 -6.14 -11.34
C ILE A 270 29.80 -7.15 -10.41
N ALA A 271 30.28 -7.32 -9.17
CA ALA A 271 29.65 -8.23 -8.20
C ALA A 271 28.20 -7.83 -7.90
N GLN A 272 27.94 -6.53 -7.76
CA GLN A 272 26.62 -5.96 -7.53
C GLN A 272 25.67 -6.29 -8.66
N ILE A 273 26.04 -5.96 -9.90
CA ILE A 273 25.25 -6.27 -11.09
C ILE A 273 24.95 -7.78 -11.17
N LEU A 274 25.97 -8.63 -10.98
CA LEU A 274 25.81 -10.08 -11.07
C LEU A 274 24.88 -10.66 -10.00
N MET A 275 24.86 -10.10 -8.80
CA MET A 275 23.98 -10.55 -7.72
C MET A 275 22.54 -10.06 -7.89
N GLU A 276 22.37 -8.83 -8.36
CA GLU A 276 21.07 -8.18 -8.53
C GLU A 276 20.32 -8.66 -9.80
N SER A 277 21.02 -9.08 -10.86
CA SER A 277 20.47 -9.34 -12.21
C SER A 277 19.56 -10.56 -12.44
N GLY A 278 18.99 -11.20 -11.43
CA GLY A 278 18.14 -12.38 -11.65
C GLY A 278 18.89 -13.69 -11.89
N MET A 279 20.16 -13.62 -12.28
CA MET A 279 20.84 -14.72 -12.94
C MET A 279 21.09 -15.92 -12.02
N SER A 280 20.74 -17.12 -12.51
CA SER A 280 21.11 -18.36 -11.82
C SER A 280 22.63 -18.50 -11.73
N GLY A 281 23.14 -19.16 -10.67
CA GLY A 281 24.58 -19.42 -10.55
C GLY A 281 25.16 -20.18 -11.75
N LYS A 282 24.36 -21.00 -12.45
CA LYS A 282 24.75 -21.63 -13.73
C LYS A 282 24.95 -20.59 -14.84
N PHE A 283 24.03 -19.63 -14.94
CA PHE A 283 24.13 -18.55 -15.92
C PHE A 283 25.32 -17.64 -15.61
N ARG A 284 25.52 -17.23 -14.34
CA ARG A 284 26.68 -16.42 -13.94
C ARG A 284 27.99 -17.13 -14.25
N ASN A 285 28.09 -18.43 -13.96
CA ASN A 285 29.25 -19.23 -14.36
C ASN A 285 29.51 -19.24 -15.87
N ARG A 286 28.46 -19.23 -16.69
CA ARG A 286 28.60 -19.16 -18.15
C ARG A 286 29.05 -17.76 -18.59
N LEU A 287 28.50 -16.70 -17.99
CA LEU A 287 28.89 -15.31 -18.27
C LEU A 287 30.36 -15.05 -17.94
N LEU A 288 30.82 -15.49 -16.76
CA LEU A 288 32.22 -15.39 -16.34
C LEU A 288 33.20 -16.15 -17.26
N LYS A 289 32.71 -17.04 -18.12
CA LYS A 289 33.49 -17.83 -19.08
C LYS A 289 33.38 -17.32 -20.53
N VAL A 290 32.60 -16.28 -20.79
CA VAL A 290 32.47 -15.70 -22.14
C VAL A 290 33.83 -15.18 -22.60
N GLN A 291 34.34 -15.68 -23.72
CA GLN A 291 35.71 -15.43 -24.17
C GLN A 291 36.04 -13.93 -24.30
N ARG A 292 35.09 -13.12 -24.77
CA ARG A 292 35.23 -11.66 -24.89
C ARG A 292 35.24 -10.90 -23.55
N LEU A 293 34.67 -11.47 -22.49
CA LEU A 293 34.56 -10.84 -21.17
C LEU A 293 35.56 -11.43 -20.16
N ARG A 294 36.19 -12.56 -20.49
CA ARG A 294 37.01 -13.36 -19.57
C ARG A 294 38.18 -12.58 -18.96
N GLU A 295 38.78 -11.67 -19.71
CA GLU A 295 39.89 -10.83 -19.25
C GLU A 295 39.42 -9.64 -18.39
N LEU A 296 38.15 -9.26 -18.50
CA LEU A 296 37.52 -8.17 -17.74
C LEU A 296 36.83 -8.66 -16.46
N MET A 297 36.59 -9.97 -16.33
CA MET A 297 35.85 -10.54 -15.20
C MET A 297 36.79 -10.87 -14.03
N PRO A 298 36.53 -10.37 -12.80
CA PRO A 298 37.42 -10.61 -11.67
C PRO A 298 37.49 -12.10 -11.25
N TRP A 299 36.36 -12.81 -11.42
CA TRP A 299 36.20 -14.21 -11.01
C TRP A 299 36.11 -15.20 -12.16
N LYS A 300 36.76 -16.36 -12.01
CA LYS A 300 36.67 -17.48 -12.96
C LYS A 300 35.39 -18.32 -12.80
N THR A 301 34.76 -18.25 -11.63
CA THR A 301 33.56 -19.04 -11.28
C THR A 301 32.67 -18.26 -10.34
N ASP A 302 31.37 -18.55 -10.39
CA ASP A 302 30.36 -18.05 -9.45
C ASP A 302 30.73 -18.38 -8.00
N ARG A 303 31.32 -19.55 -7.76
CA ARG A 303 31.78 -19.95 -6.42
C ARG A 303 32.87 -19.03 -5.88
N ALA A 304 33.76 -18.54 -6.73
CA ALA A 304 34.81 -17.59 -6.33
C ALA A 304 34.20 -16.22 -6.00
N LEU A 305 33.27 -15.73 -6.83
CA LEU A 305 32.49 -14.50 -6.57
C LEU A 305 31.78 -14.58 -5.22
N ILE A 306 31.01 -15.64 -4.99
CA ILE A 306 30.27 -15.83 -3.73
C ILE A 306 31.22 -15.94 -2.54
N LYS A 307 32.40 -16.57 -2.70
CA LYS A 307 33.40 -16.65 -1.63
C LYS A 307 33.97 -15.28 -1.26
N ASP A 308 34.19 -14.39 -2.23
CA ASP A 308 34.65 -13.03 -1.93
C ASP A 308 33.54 -12.17 -1.32
N ILE A 309 32.30 -12.27 -1.81
CA ILE A 309 31.14 -11.63 -1.16
C ILE A 309 31.00 -12.13 0.28
N ASP A 310 31.26 -13.41 0.50
CA ASP A 310 31.20 -14.00 1.82
C ASP A 310 32.28 -13.47 2.79
N LYS A 311 33.33 -12.77 2.30
CA LYS A 311 34.33 -12.08 3.15
C LYS A 311 33.90 -10.69 3.60
N LEU A 312 32.87 -10.11 2.98
CA LEU A 312 32.38 -8.78 3.37
C LEU A 312 31.92 -8.78 4.84
N PRO A 313 32.10 -7.67 5.57
CA PRO A 313 31.51 -7.50 6.89
C PRO A 313 29.99 -7.74 6.84
N ARG A 314 29.48 -8.39 7.88
CA ARG A 314 28.06 -8.76 7.97
C ARG A 314 27.45 -8.17 9.24
N GLY A 315 26.13 -8.01 9.23
CA GLY A 315 25.36 -7.56 10.38
C GLY A 315 25.21 -8.67 11.40
N ALA A 316 24.11 -8.64 12.16
CA ALA A 316 23.75 -9.73 13.07
C ALA A 316 23.67 -11.06 12.31
N ASN A 317 24.40 -12.07 12.80
CA ASN A 317 24.45 -13.39 12.19
C ASN A 317 23.11 -14.11 12.32
N TRP A 318 22.80 -14.95 11.34
CA TRP A 318 21.68 -15.89 11.43
C TRP A 318 22.01 -17.05 12.36
N THR A 319 21.13 -17.28 13.32
CA THR A 319 21.11 -18.47 14.19
C THR A 319 19.79 -19.22 13.99
N VAL A 320 19.83 -20.53 14.20
CA VAL A 320 18.65 -21.39 14.10
C VAL A 320 18.38 -22.01 15.45
N GLN A 321 17.17 -21.83 15.98
CA GLN A 321 16.72 -22.53 17.16
C GLN A 321 15.68 -23.58 16.78
N ALA A 322 15.94 -24.83 17.18
CA ALA A 322 14.97 -25.91 17.04
C ALA A 322 13.98 -25.87 18.21
N LEU A 323 12.68 -25.87 17.91
CA LEU A 323 11.61 -25.88 18.89
C LEU A 323 10.78 -27.15 18.70
N GLY A 324 10.63 -27.94 19.76
CA GLY A 324 9.77 -29.12 19.78
C GLY A 324 8.32 -28.75 20.11
N ILE A 325 7.39 -29.34 19.36
CA ILE A 325 5.94 -29.22 19.55
C ILE A 325 5.36 -30.62 19.67
N GLU A 326 4.84 -30.94 20.84
CA GLU A 326 4.23 -32.24 21.12
C GLU A 326 2.78 -32.27 20.67
N GLY A 327 2.41 -33.32 19.93
CA GLY A 327 1.04 -33.64 19.60
C GLY A 327 0.72 -35.08 19.95
N ASP A 328 -0.56 -35.46 19.85
CA ASP A 328 -1.03 -36.81 20.13
C ASP A 328 -0.44 -37.88 19.19
N ARG A 329 0.05 -37.47 18.01
CA ARG A 329 0.69 -38.33 17.01
C ARG A 329 2.22 -38.22 16.98
N GLY A 330 2.83 -37.52 17.93
CA GLY A 330 4.29 -37.44 18.09
C GLY A 330 4.84 -36.02 18.25
N LEU A 331 6.17 -35.89 18.11
CA LEU A 331 6.91 -34.63 18.24
C LEU A 331 7.22 -34.06 16.85
N GLU A 332 6.80 -32.81 16.59
CA GLU A 332 7.24 -32.04 15.42
C GLU A 332 8.33 -31.06 15.86
N ILE A 333 9.49 -31.09 15.20
CA ILE A 333 10.58 -30.12 15.42
C ILE A 333 10.50 -29.07 14.32
N VAL A 334 10.40 -27.81 14.72
CA VAL A 334 10.37 -26.65 13.83
C VAL A 334 11.60 -25.78 14.01
N GLU A 335 12.02 -25.11 12.93
CA GLU A 335 13.19 -24.24 12.93
C GLU A 335 12.76 -22.77 12.99
N LEU A 336 13.15 -22.07 14.06
CA LEU A 336 13.11 -20.61 14.13
C LEU A 336 14.43 -20.06 13.59
N TRP A 337 14.36 -19.33 12.48
CA TRP A 337 15.51 -18.62 11.91
C TRP A 337 15.51 -17.19 12.45
N MET A 338 16.56 -16.80 13.16
CA MET A 338 16.59 -15.55 13.90
C MET A 338 17.94 -14.85 13.83
N ARG A 339 17.91 -13.53 14.07
CA ARG A 339 19.07 -12.69 14.27
C ARG A 339 19.00 -12.05 15.66
N ASP A 340 20.15 -11.65 16.18
CA ASP A 340 20.20 -10.91 17.44
C ASP A 340 19.55 -9.52 17.26
N ALA A 341 18.40 -9.31 17.92
CA ALA A 341 17.64 -8.09 17.84
C ALA A 341 18.39 -6.85 18.35
N LEU A 342 19.22 -7.02 19.39
CA LEU A 342 20.00 -5.94 19.98
C LEU A 342 21.12 -5.50 19.05
N GLU A 343 21.79 -6.43 18.39
CA GLU A 343 22.79 -6.09 17.36
C GLU A 343 22.18 -5.40 16.14
N ILE A 344 20.93 -5.72 15.78
CA ILE A 344 20.19 -4.98 14.75
C ILE A 344 19.93 -3.53 15.20
N VAL A 345 19.43 -3.33 16.43
CA VAL A 345 19.20 -1.98 16.97
C VAL A 345 20.50 -1.17 17.03
N LYS A 346 21.58 -1.76 17.56
CA LYS A 346 22.91 -1.14 17.58
C LYS A 346 23.38 -0.76 16.17
N ARG A 347 23.14 -1.63 15.17
CA ARG A 347 23.48 -1.34 13.76
C ARG A 347 22.69 -0.15 13.22
N LEU A 348 21.38 -0.09 13.46
CA LEU A 348 20.56 1.05 13.03
C LEU A 348 21.08 2.36 13.65
N LEU A 349 21.37 2.36 14.95
CA LEU A 349 21.90 3.52 15.68
C LEU A 349 23.29 3.97 15.21
N ARG A 350 24.11 3.05 14.69
CA ARG A 350 25.45 3.33 14.16
C ARG A 350 25.46 3.74 12.69
N ASN A 351 24.34 3.60 11.98
CA ASN A 351 24.29 3.88 10.56
C ASN A 351 24.41 5.39 10.29
N LYS A 352 25.53 5.84 9.71
CA LYS A 352 25.79 7.27 9.42
C LYS A 352 24.84 7.87 8.37
N ARG A 353 24.25 7.08 7.47
CA ARG A 353 23.24 7.56 6.52
C ARG A 353 21.95 7.96 7.25
N LEU A 354 21.59 7.24 8.31
CA LEU A 354 20.39 7.46 9.11
C LEU A 354 20.63 8.42 10.29
N GLY A 355 21.80 8.34 10.92
CA GLY A 355 22.12 8.99 12.20
C GLY A 355 21.92 10.49 12.21
N ARG A 356 22.22 11.19 11.11
CA ARG A 356 22.04 12.65 10.99
C ARG A 356 20.57 13.10 11.10
N PHE A 357 19.63 12.17 10.97
CA PHE A 357 18.20 12.43 11.01
C PHE A 357 17.52 11.87 12.27
N MET A 358 18.26 11.18 13.15
CA MET A 358 17.67 10.54 14.32
C MET A 358 17.33 11.55 15.41
N SER A 359 16.19 11.33 16.07
CA SER A 359 15.78 12.11 17.25
C SER A 359 15.82 11.24 18.50
N PHE A 360 16.62 11.65 19.49
CA PHE A 360 16.84 10.93 20.74
C PHE A 360 16.05 11.50 21.92
N LYS A 361 15.41 12.66 21.75
CA LYS A 361 14.72 13.37 22.81
C LYS A 361 13.24 13.51 22.48
N PRO A 362 12.32 13.23 23.43
CA PRO A 362 10.92 13.57 23.27
C PRO A 362 10.74 15.09 23.16
N ILE A 363 9.82 15.53 22.33
CA ILE A 363 9.48 16.95 22.17
C ILE A 363 7.97 17.12 22.03
N LYS A 364 7.46 18.32 22.33
CA LYS A 364 6.12 18.72 21.89
C LYS A 364 6.24 19.83 20.86
N LYS A 365 5.55 19.65 19.73
CA LYS A 365 5.48 20.66 18.66
C LYS A 365 4.20 21.46 18.82
N TRP A 366 4.30 22.77 18.67
CA TRP A 366 3.19 23.70 18.81
C TRP A 366 3.08 24.62 17.60
N THR A 367 1.84 24.99 17.26
CA THR A 367 1.52 25.95 16.19
C THR A 367 1.93 27.38 16.53
N SER A 368 1.98 27.72 17.82
CA SER A 368 2.22 29.09 18.30
C SER A 368 3.11 29.11 19.56
N PRO A 369 3.73 30.25 19.90
CA PRO A 369 4.51 30.39 21.13
C PRO A 369 3.62 30.39 22.38
N ARG A 370 2.29 30.53 22.22
CA ARG A 370 1.30 30.44 23.32
C ARG A 370 0.83 29.00 23.55
N MET A 371 1.39 28.02 22.84
CA MET A 371 1.02 26.61 22.90
C MET A 371 -0.48 26.39 22.59
N ASP A 372 -1.00 27.05 21.54
CA ASP A 372 -2.44 27.00 21.22
C ASP A 372 -2.90 25.62 20.76
N GLU A 373 -2.18 24.99 19.83
CA GLU A 373 -2.48 23.63 19.34
C GLU A 373 -1.20 22.79 19.26
N GLN A 374 -1.24 21.56 19.79
CA GLN A 374 -0.14 20.60 19.68
C GLN A 374 -0.21 19.87 18.33
N ILE A 375 0.95 19.76 17.66
CA ILE A 375 1.11 19.02 16.40
C ILE A 375 1.77 17.67 16.70
N ARG A 376 1.23 16.60 16.11
CA ARG A 376 1.74 15.24 16.21
C ARG A 376 2.04 14.68 14.83
N ASP A 377 3.25 14.17 14.65
CA ASP A 377 3.70 13.60 13.36
C ASP A 377 4.59 12.35 13.51
N GLU A 378 5.51 12.35 14.47
CA GLU A 378 6.49 11.29 14.71
C GLU A 378 6.36 10.73 16.13
N VAL A 379 6.97 9.56 16.39
CA VAL A 379 6.89 8.88 17.70
C VAL A 379 7.42 9.74 18.84
N TRP A 380 8.50 10.49 18.59
CA TRP A 380 9.09 11.40 19.57
C TRP A 380 8.29 12.69 19.79
N THR A 381 7.24 12.93 18.99
CA THR A 381 6.26 14.01 19.21
C THR A 381 4.97 13.53 19.88
N GLY A 382 4.80 12.20 19.96
CA GLY A 382 3.68 11.55 20.60
C GLY A 382 3.85 11.50 22.13
N ASP A 383 2.72 11.44 22.82
CA ASP A 383 2.68 11.42 24.28
C ASP A 383 3.30 10.12 24.85
N TRP A 384 3.33 9.02 24.08
CA TRP A 384 3.94 7.74 24.48
C TRP A 384 5.42 7.87 24.84
N MET A 385 6.24 8.47 23.96
CA MET A 385 7.68 8.55 24.23
C MET A 385 7.96 9.48 25.43
N TRP A 386 7.13 10.51 25.61
CA TRP A 386 7.20 11.41 26.74
C TRP A 386 6.88 10.72 28.07
N GLU A 387 5.80 9.92 28.10
CA GLU A 387 5.36 9.15 29.27
C GLU A 387 6.38 8.06 29.63
N ILE A 388 6.80 7.23 28.68
CA ILE A 388 7.79 6.16 28.94
C ILE A 388 9.13 6.74 29.40
N GLN A 389 9.56 7.87 28.83
CA GLN A 389 10.78 8.53 29.28
C GLN A 389 10.69 9.00 30.74
N ALA A 390 9.50 9.33 31.23
CA ALA A 390 9.28 9.73 32.63
C ALA A 390 9.30 8.55 33.61
N GLU A 391 9.01 7.33 33.12
CA GLU A 391 9.11 6.10 33.91
C GLU A 391 10.56 5.60 34.09
N ILE A 392 11.47 6.03 33.21
CA ILE A 392 12.89 5.70 33.28
C ILE A 392 13.59 6.66 34.25
N GLN A 393 14.14 6.11 35.33
CA GLN A 393 14.81 6.87 36.39
C GLN A 393 16.27 7.27 36.05
N ASP A 394 16.82 6.82 34.92
CA ASP A 394 18.16 7.19 34.47
C ASP A 394 18.14 8.56 33.77
N GLU A 395 18.80 9.56 34.37
CA GLU A 395 18.87 10.93 33.83
C GLU A 395 19.54 11.02 32.45
N TYR A 396 20.43 10.07 32.10
CA TYR A 396 21.09 9.98 30.80
C TYR A 396 20.45 8.92 29.89
N GLY A 397 19.39 8.27 30.34
CA GLY A 397 18.65 7.27 29.59
C GLY A 397 17.82 7.89 28.47
N THR A 398 17.86 7.30 27.29
CA THR A 398 16.96 7.63 26.18
C THR A 398 16.15 6.42 25.72
N VAL A 399 14.85 6.62 25.52
CA VAL A 399 13.96 5.61 24.94
C VAL A 399 14.30 5.39 23.46
N ILE A 400 14.45 4.12 23.09
CA ILE A 400 14.49 3.67 21.70
C ILE A 400 13.19 2.92 21.42
N PRO A 401 12.19 3.56 20.77
CA PRO A 401 10.91 2.91 20.50
C PRO A 401 11.12 1.78 19.48
N ILE A 402 10.86 0.53 19.86
CA ILE A 402 10.96 -0.63 18.98
C ILE A 402 9.62 -0.80 18.26
N ILE A 403 9.68 -0.82 16.93
CA ILE A 403 8.53 -1.05 16.06
C ILE A 403 8.73 -2.38 15.35
N ILE A 404 7.76 -3.28 15.51
CA ILE A 404 7.77 -4.62 14.92
C ILE A 404 6.65 -4.73 13.90
N SER A 405 6.91 -5.45 12.81
CA SER A 405 5.86 -5.91 11.91
C SER A 405 6.03 -7.39 11.59
N SER A 406 4.93 -8.11 11.47
CA SER A 406 4.94 -9.52 11.06
C SER A 406 3.68 -9.84 10.29
N ASP A 407 3.82 -10.54 9.18
CA ASP A 407 2.69 -11.12 8.48
C ASP A 407 3.10 -12.38 7.71
N GLU A 408 2.17 -13.31 7.56
CA GLU A 408 2.37 -14.56 6.85
C GLU A 408 2.15 -14.36 5.35
N THR A 409 3.23 -14.41 4.57
CA THR A 409 3.19 -14.19 3.12
C THR A 409 3.32 -15.48 2.32
N LYS A 410 2.62 -15.56 1.19
CA LYS A 410 2.75 -16.66 0.21
C LYS A 410 3.98 -16.44 -0.66
N LEU A 411 4.68 -17.53 -0.99
CA LEU A 411 5.92 -17.48 -1.77
C LEU A 411 5.74 -17.82 -3.25
N THR A 412 4.53 -18.22 -3.67
CA THR A 412 4.21 -18.61 -5.05
C THR A 412 2.78 -18.27 -5.41
N ASN A 413 2.62 -17.73 -6.61
CA ASN A 413 1.33 -17.30 -7.15
C ASN A 413 0.39 -18.40 -7.67
N PHE A 414 0.93 -19.40 -8.36
CA PHE A 414 0.11 -20.37 -9.14
C PHE A 414 0.29 -21.83 -8.72
N SER A 415 1.12 -22.14 -7.71
CA SER A 415 1.22 -23.50 -7.16
C SER A 415 1.88 -23.57 -5.77
N GLY A 416 1.06 -23.81 -4.74
CA GLY A 416 1.46 -24.63 -3.59
C GLY A 416 1.58 -23.92 -2.23
N ASP A 417 1.34 -24.71 -1.18
CA ASP A 417 1.34 -24.43 0.27
C ASP A 417 2.61 -23.76 0.87
N LYS A 418 3.48 -23.12 0.07
CA LYS A 418 4.74 -22.54 0.54
C LYS A 418 4.52 -21.11 1.03
N LYS A 419 4.75 -20.93 2.32
CA LYS A 419 4.59 -19.67 3.03
C LYS A 419 5.85 -19.33 3.82
N ALA A 420 6.07 -18.05 4.05
CA ALA A 420 7.05 -17.55 5.00
C ALA A 420 6.35 -16.60 5.98
N HIS A 421 6.83 -16.53 7.21
CA HIS A 421 6.34 -15.58 8.19
C HIS A 421 7.51 -14.73 8.69
N PRO A 422 7.93 -13.72 7.91
CA PRO A 422 8.99 -12.81 8.33
C PRO A 422 8.53 -11.87 9.46
N VAL A 423 9.48 -11.52 10.32
CA VAL A 423 9.35 -10.48 11.34
C VAL A 423 10.34 -9.38 11.01
N TYR A 424 9.89 -8.14 10.90
CA TYR A 424 10.73 -6.98 10.66
C TYR A 424 10.84 -6.11 11.91
N LEU A 425 11.95 -5.39 12.01
CA LEU A 425 12.25 -4.47 13.11
C LEU A 425 12.78 -3.15 12.58
N THR A 426 12.29 -2.06 13.17
CA THR A 426 12.84 -0.70 13.04
C THR A 426 12.73 0.04 14.37
N ILE A 427 13.28 1.26 14.43
CA ILE A 427 13.24 2.11 15.63
C ILE A 427 12.51 3.42 15.35
N GLY A 428 11.70 3.87 16.30
CA GLY A 428 10.90 5.10 16.20
C GLY A 428 11.73 6.38 16.22
N ASN A 429 13.02 6.32 16.56
CA ASN A 429 13.94 7.46 16.48
C ASN A 429 14.31 7.83 15.03
N ILE A 430 14.04 6.96 14.06
CA ILE A 430 14.23 7.24 12.63
C ILE A 430 12.95 7.87 12.07
N PRO A 431 13.03 9.01 11.38
CA PRO A 431 11.88 9.64 10.74
C PRO A 431 11.11 8.68 9.84
N LYS A 432 9.78 8.72 9.92
CA LYS A 432 8.92 7.82 9.14
C LYS A 432 9.16 7.93 7.64
N ARG A 433 9.51 9.12 7.12
CA ARG A 433 9.87 9.32 5.70
C ARG A 433 11.07 8.48 5.25
N LEU A 434 11.97 8.13 6.17
CA LEU A 434 13.10 7.24 5.90
C LEU A 434 12.72 5.77 6.15
N ARG A 435 11.93 5.49 7.19
CA ARG A 435 11.43 4.12 7.47
C ARG A 435 10.58 3.56 6.32
N ARG A 436 9.72 4.39 5.72
CA ARG A 436 8.82 4.02 4.62
C ARG A 436 9.56 3.71 3.29
N ARG A 437 10.82 4.14 3.15
CA ARG A 437 11.62 3.89 1.93
C ARG A 437 12.50 2.66 2.15
N THR A 438 12.17 1.53 1.52
CA THR A 438 12.96 0.30 1.69
C THR A 438 14.41 0.44 1.22
N SER A 439 14.64 1.28 0.21
CA SER A 439 15.99 1.66 -0.27
C SER A 439 16.86 2.37 0.78
N LYS A 440 16.28 2.86 1.88
CA LYS A 440 17.04 3.44 3.01
C LYS A 440 17.46 2.41 4.05
N HIS A 441 17.05 1.14 3.91
CA HIS A 441 17.40 0.03 4.79
C HIS A 441 17.18 0.34 6.29
N ALA A 442 16.17 1.17 6.60
CA ALA A 442 15.78 1.53 7.95
C ALA A 442 14.90 0.45 8.62
N ASN A 443 14.39 -0.51 7.84
CA ASN A 443 13.72 -1.72 8.31
C ASN A 443 14.63 -2.93 8.06
N VAL A 444 14.76 -3.81 9.04
CA VAL A 444 15.62 -5.00 8.98
C VAL A 444 14.80 -6.24 9.31
N LEU A 445 14.96 -7.32 8.54
CA LEU A 445 14.31 -8.60 8.83
C LEU A 445 14.90 -9.23 10.10
N LEU A 446 14.17 -9.29 11.20
CA LEU A 446 14.63 -9.90 12.44
C LEU A 446 14.71 -11.43 12.35
N GLY A 447 13.74 -12.08 11.70
CA GLY A 447 13.70 -13.53 11.62
C GLY A 447 12.56 -14.08 10.74
N TYR A 448 12.56 -15.39 10.54
CA TYR A 448 11.42 -16.12 9.98
C TYR A 448 10.83 -17.03 11.04
N LEU A 449 9.56 -16.79 11.38
CA LEU A 449 8.78 -17.65 12.25
C LEU A 449 8.43 -18.97 11.53
N PRO A 450 8.42 -20.10 12.26
CA PRO A 450 7.99 -21.36 11.69
C PRO A 450 6.48 -21.32 11.37
N VAL A 451 6.11 -21.89 10.21
CA VAL A 451 4.71 -22.04 9.77
C VAL A 451 4.36 -23.53 9.66
N PRO A 452 4.32 -24.26 10.80
CA PRO A 452 4.09 -25.71 10.75
C PRO A 452 2.64 -26.04 10.41
N LYS A 453 2.46 -27.16 9.70
CA LYS A 453 1.11 -27.74 9.51
C LYS A 453 0.57 -28.31 10.82
N LEU A 454 1.46 -28.72 11.74
CA LEU A 454 1.12 -29.37 13.01
C LEU A 454 0.23 -30.59 12.79
N ASP A 455 0.61 -31.42 11.81
CA ASP A 455 -0.08 -32.68 11.54
C ASP A 455 0.19 -33.70 12.64
N VAL A 456 1.11 -33.43 13.58
CA VAL A 456 1.24 -34.24 14.80
C VAL A 456 0.08 -34.09 15.77
N GLN A 457 -0.78 -33.09 15.62
CA GLN A 457 -1.96 -32.87 16.47
C GLN A 457 -3.26 -33.17 15.71
N SER A 458 -4.02 -34.18 16.12
CA SER A 458 -5.27 -34.54 15.46
C SER A 458 -6.41 -33.54 15.71
N ASP A 459 -6.48 -32.93 16.90
CA ASP A 459 -7.53 -31.96 17.26
C ASP A 459 -7.30 -30.59 16.57
N PRO A 460 -8.23 -30.12 15.72
CA PRO A 460 -8.10 -28.83 15.04
C PRO A 460 -8.04 -27.61 15.97
N GLU A 461 -8.73 -27.63 17.11
CA GLU A 461 -8.76 -26.48 18.04
C GLU A 461 -7.46 -26.42 18.85
N LEU A 462 -7.01 -27.55 19.39
CA LEU A 462 -5.71 -27.64 20.05
C LEU A 462 -4.57 -27.30 19.10
N ARG A 463 -4.67 -27.68 17.82
CA ARG A 463 -3.71 -27.29 16.78
C ARG A 463 -3.66 -25.77 16.57
N ARG A 464 -4.81 -25.09 16.55
CA ARG A 464 -4.87 -23.62 16.45
C ARG A 464 -4.23 -22.95 17.66
N TYR A 465 -4.51 -23.49 18.85
CA TYR A 465 -3.88 -23.04 20.10
C TYR A 465 -2.36 -23.19 20.04
N GLN A 466 -1.86 -24.38 19.68
CA GLN A 466 -0.41 -24.66 19.57
C GLN A 466 0.30 -23.75 18.57
N ARG A 467 -0.34 -23.38 17.44
CA ARG A 467 0.25 -22.40 16.51
C ARG A 467 0.37 -21.00 17.13
N ARG A 468 -0.61 -20.60 17.94
CA ARG A 468 -0.59 -19.32 18.65
C ARG A 468 0.45 -19.32 19.75
N ASP A 469 0.51 -20.37 20.56
CA ASP A 469 1.53 -20.56 21.59
C ASP A 469 2.94 -20.54 20.98
N LEU A 470 3.17 -21.28 19.89
CA LEU A 470 4.44 -21.25 19.16
C LEU A 470 4.83 -19.85 18.70
N PHE A 471 3.88 -19.04 18.22
CA PHE A 471 4.13 -17.66 17.83
C PHE A 471 4.67 -16.84 19.02
N HIS A 472 4.00 -16.88 20.19
CA HIS A 472 4.47 -16.13 21.37
C HIS A 472 5.81 -16.66 21.90
N ARG A 473 6.02 -17.99 21.91
CA ARG A 473 7.30 -18.58 22.28
C ARG A 473 8.44 -18.12 21.36
N CYS A 474 8.20 -18.07 20.05
CA CYS A 474 9.19 -17.58 19.09
C CYS A 474 9.47 -16.08 19.27
N MET A 475 8.42 -15.26 19.43
CA MET A 475 8.57 -13.82 19.64
C MET A 475 9.31 -13.51 20.94
N ARG A 476 9.07 -14.28 22.02
CA ARG A 476 9.79 -14.14 23.29
C ARG A 476 11.29 -14.38 23.11
N VAL A 477 11.66 -15.44 22.39
CA VAL A 477 13.07 -15.71 22.06
C VAL A 477 13.67 -14.58 21.23
N LEU A 478 12.97 -14.15 20.17
CA LEU A 478 13.46 -13.10 19.25
C LEU A 478 13.76 -11.79 19.99
N LEU A 479 12.92 -11.42 20.94
CA LEU A 479 12.98 -10.12 21.62
C LEU A 479 13.70 -10.17 22.97
N ALA A 480 14.08 -11.34 23.48
CA ALA A 480 14.77 -11.49 24.76
C ALA A 480 16.02 -10.59 24.90
N PRO A 481 16.90 -10.43 23.87
CA PRO A 481 18.04 -9.52 23.97
C PRO A 481 17.64 -8.06 24.20
N LEU A 482 16.50 -7.62 23.62
CA LEU A 482 15.99 -6.27 23.82
C LEU A 482 15.34 -6.11 25.19
N ALA A 483 14.53 -7.09 25.61
CA ALA A 483 13.89 -7.09 26.92
C ALA A 483 14.93 -7.00 28.05
N GLU A 484 16.06 -7.71 27.92
CA GLU A 484 17.16 -7.62 28.90
C GLU A 484 17.84 -6.26 28.89
N ALA A 485 18.13 -5.70 27.70
CA ALA A 485 18.70 -4.37 27.56
C ALA A 485 17.76 -3.26 28.10
N ALA A 486 16.45 -3.45 28.02
CA ALA A 486 15.45 -2.50 28.49
C ALA A 486 15.41 -2.37 30.03
N LYS A 487 15.82 -3.39 30.79
CA LYS A 487 15.73 -3.38 32.26
C LYS A 487 16.66 -2.37 32.91
N THR A 488 17.88 -2.27 32.40
CA THR A 488 18.95 -1.47 33.02
C THR A 488 19.53 -0.41 32.09
N GLY A 489 19.15 -0.43 30.81
CA GLY A 489 19.75 0.41 29.78
C GLY A 489 21.14 -0.09 29.38
N ILE A 490 21.56 0.22 28.15
CA ILE A 490 22.89 -0.15 27.65
C ILE A 490 23.57 1.03 26.95
N GLU A 491 24.89 1.09 27.01
CA GLU A 491 25.67 2.09 26.29
C GLU A 491 25.92 1.64 24.84
N VAL A 492 25.59 2.52 23.89
CA VAL A 492 25.76 2.27 22.46
C VAL A 492 26.44 3.46 21.79
N PRO A 493 27.56 3.25 21.07
CA PRO A 493 28.09 4.28 20.18
C PRO A 493 27.12 4.48 19.02
N CYS A 494 26.74 5.73 18.80
CA CYS A 494 25.83 6.20 17.77
C CYS A 494 26.60 6.72 16.55
N ALA A 495 25.88 6.87 15.45
CA ALA A 495 26.37 7.34 14.16
C ALA A 495 27.00 8.75 14.17
N ASP A 496 26.69 9.56 15.16
CA ASP A 496 27.21 10.92 15.36
C ASP A 496 28.55 10.95 16.11
N GLY A 497 29.12 9.79 16.43
CA GLY A 497 30.41 9.67 17.10
C GLY A 497 30.34 9.74 18.63
N TYR A 498 29.15 9.72 19.21
CA TYR A 498 28.95 9.76 20.65
C TYR A 498 28.32 8.48 21.19
N VAL A 499 28.50 8.22 22.48
CA VAL A 499 27.89 7.10 23.19
C VAL A 499 26.68 7.59 23.97
N ARG A 500 25.54 6.90 23.80
CA ARG A 500 24.29 7.15 24.55
C ARG A 500 23.87 5.92 25.32
N ARG A 501 23.17 6.11 26.44
CA ARG A 501 22.54 5.02 27.17
C ARG A 501 21.10 4.86 26.72
N ILE A 502 20.83 3.72 26.09
CA ILE A 502 19.57 3.46 25.43
C ILE A 502 18.72 2.46 26.20
N TYR A 503 17.40 2.65 26.14
CA TYR A 503 16.37 1.76 26.65
C TYR A 503 15.48 1.33 25.48
N PRO A 504 15.70 0.15 24.88
CA PRO A 504 14.84 -0.35 23.82
C PRO A 504 13.48 -0.76 24.39
N VAL A 505 12.42 -0.02 24.07
CA VAL A 505 11.06 -0.28 24.60
C VAL A 505 10.12 -0.62 23.46
N LEU A 506 9.35 -1.70 23.59
CA LEU A 506 8.38 -2.11 22.58
C LEU A 506 7.22 -1.09 22.49
N ALA A 507 7.20 -0.32 21.39
CA ALA A 507 6.30 0.81 21.20
C ALA A 507 5.09 0.47 20.34
N ALA A 508 5.32 -0.27 19.26
CA ALA A 508 4.31 -0.52 18.24
C ALA A 508 4.46 -1.90 17.59
N TYR A 509 3.31 -2.49 17.26
CA TYR A 509 3.18 -3.71 16.48
C TYR A 509 2.25 -3.48 15.28
N ILE A 510 2.84 -3.49 14.09
CA ILE A 510 2.16 -3.29 12.82
C ILE A 510 1.70 -4.66 12.31
N ALA A 511 0.39 -4.88 12.28
CA ALA A 511 -0.21 -6.09 11.73
C ALA A 511 -1.68 -5.86 11.39
N ASP A 512 -2.26 -6.78 10.61
CA ASP A 512 -3.70 -6.77 10.32
C ASP A 512 -4.53 -7.13 11.57
N PHE A 513 -5.86 -6.98 11.51
CA PHE A 513 -6.70 -7.18 12.70
C PHE A 513 -6.62 -8.61 13.28
N VAL A 514 -6.48 -9.63 12.43
CA VAL A 514 -6.41 -11.03 12.88
C VAL A 514 -5.10 -11.27 13.63
N GLU A 515 -4.01 -10.75 13.11
CA GLU A 515 -2.69 -10.82 13.71
C GLU A 515 -2.58 -9.94 14.96
N GLN A 516 -3.19 -8.75 14.98
CA GLN A 516 -3.31 -7.91 16.19
C GLN A 516 -3.99 -8.69 17.32
N CYS A 517 -5.07 -9.43 17.01
CA CYS A 517 -5.72 -10.30 17.99
C CYS A 517 -4.83 -11.47 18.42
N LYS A 518 -3.95 -11.96 17.53
CA LYS A 518 -2.94 -12.98 17.86
C LYS A 518 -1.95 -12.42 18.87
N VAL A 519 -1.32 -11.29 18.57
CA VAL A 519 -0.34 -10.60 19.42
C VAL A 519 -0.89 -10.21 20.79
N ALA A 520 -2.14 -9.76 20.83
CA ALA A 520 -2.81 -9.37 22.08
C ALA A 520 -3.38 -10.56 22.88
N CYS A 521 -3.19 -11.82 22.44
CA CYS A 521 -3.75 -13.02 23.07
C CYS A 521 -5.29 -13.00 23.22
N ILE A 522 -6.01 -12.43 22.25
CA ILE A 522 -7.48 -12.31 22.31
C ILE A 522 -8.20 -13.03 21.15
N LYS A 523 -9.47 -13.35 21.40
CA LYS A 523 -10.45 -13.80 20.41
C LYS A 523 -10.73 -12.66 19.43
N GLN A 524 -10.83 -12.97 18.12
CA GLN A 524 -11.12 -11.99 17.05
C GLN A 524 -12.47 -11.27 17.20
N THR A 525 -13.34 -11.78 18.07
CA THR A 525 -14.60 -11.14 18.40
C THR A 525 -14.44 -9.93 19.33
N HIS A 526 -13.26 -9.72 19.95
CA HIS A 526 -12.97 -8.65 20.91
C HIS A 526 -11.99 -7.62 20.33
N CYS A 527 -11.86 -6.47 20.99
CA CYS A 527 -10.87 -5.45 20.63
C CYS A 527 -9.52 -5.72 21.34
N PRO A 528 -8.37 -5.59 20.63
CA PRO A 528 -7.05 -5.73 21.23
C PRO A 528 -6.63 -4.55 22.12
N LEU A 529 -7.26 -3.38 21.98
CA LEU A 529 -6.88 -2.16 22.70
C LEU A 529 -7.79 -1.84 23.90
N CYS A 530 -9.07 -2.20 23.85
CA CYS A 530 -10.05 -1.87 24.89
C CYS A 530 -10.92 -3.06 25.31
N THR A 531 -11.65 -2.90 26.41
CA THR A 531 -12.47 -3.95 27.01
C THR A 531 -13.91 -4.01 26.47
N VAL A 532 -14.18 -3.43 25.30
CA VAL A 532 -15.53 -3.42 24.70
C VAL A 532 -16.06 -4.83 24.52
N GLN A 533 -17.35 -5.01 24.81
CA GLN A 533 -18.02 -6.30 24.62
C GLN A 533 -18.38 -6.51 23.15
N PRO A 534 -18.33 -7.74 22.61
CA PRO A 534 -18.57 -8.02 21.19
C PRO A 534 -19.89 -7.42 20.65
N LYS A 535 -20.96 -7.47 21.45
CA LYS A 535 -22.29 -6.94 21.10
C LYS A 535 -22.41 -5.41 21.14
N LYS A 536 -21.36 -4.69 21.54
CA LYS A 536 -21.32 -3.22 21.65
C LYS A 536 -20.25 -2.58 20.75
N LYS A 537 -19.48 -3.38 20.01
CA LYS A 537 -18.40 -2.87 19.14
C LYS A 537 -18.86 -1.89 18.07
N GLY A 538 -20.06 -2.11 17.55
CA GLY A 538 -20.66 -1.22 16.55
C GLY A 538 -21.04 0.14 17.10
N ASP A 539 -21.13 0.32 18.41
CA ASP A 539 -21.57 1.57 19.04
C ASP A 539 -20.40 2.53 19.22
N LEU A 540 -20.72 3.82 19.35
CA LEU A 540 -19.77 4.83 19.74
C LEU A 540 -19.78 4.88 21.26
N ASN A 541 -18.78 4.28 21.90
CA ASN A 541 -18.71 4.17 23.35
C ASN A 541 -17.26 4.21 23.81
N ASP A 542 -17.00 4.95 24.89
CA ASP A 542 -15.71 4.95 25.58
C ASP A 542 -15.58 3.68 26.42
N ALA A 543 -15.09 2.61 25.78
CA ALA A 543 -14.69 1.41 26.50
C ALA A 543 -13.31 1.63 27.14
N PRO A 544 -13.11 1.22 28.41
CA PRO A 544 -11.81 1.34 29.07
C PRO A 544 -10.68 0.67 28.26
N PRO A 545 -9.48 1.27 28.21
CA PRO A 545 -8.32 0.64 27.61
C PRO A 545 -7.97 -0.64 28.38
N ARG A 546 -7.31 -1.57 27.70
CA ARG A 546 -6.72 -2.75 28.36
C ARG A 546 -5.41 -2.35 29.00
N THR A 547 -5.21 -2.71 30.25
CA THR A 547 -3.92 -2.54 30.93
C THR A 547 -3.15 -3.85 30.95
N HIS A 548 -1.83 -3.77 31.08
CA HIS A 548 -0.96 -4.96 31.19
C HIS A 548 -1.39 -5.80 32.41
N ASP A 549 -1.42 -5.17 33.59
CA ASP A 549 -1.81 -5.79 34.85
C ASP A 549 -3.19 -6.45 34.78
N ASP A 550 -4.20 -5.77 34.22
CA ASP A 550 -5.55 -6.34 34.14
C ASP A 550 -5.63 -7.63 33.33
N ILE A 551 -4.83 -7.74 32.27
CA ILE A 551 -4.76 -8.93 31.43
C ILE A 551 -4.03 -10.05 32.17
N ILE A 552 -2.84 -9.77 32.72
CA ILE A 552 -2.01 -10.76 33.39
C ILE A 552 -2.71 -11.30 34.65
N ASP A 553 -3.33 -10.43 35.45
CA ASP A 553 -4.13 -10.84 36.60
C ASP A 553 -5.28 -11.76 36.19
N ALA A 554 -6.00 -11.42 35.13
CA ALA A 554 -7.11 -12.25 34.64
C ALA A 554 -6.64 -13.63 34.15
N MET A 555 -5.48 -13.70 33.49
CA MET A 555 -4.86 -14.96 33.07
C MET A 555 -4.41 -15.80 34.28
N ASN A 556 -3.76 -15.18 35.25
CA ASN A 556 -3.28 -15.84 36.45
C ASN A 556 -4.42 -16.36 37.33
N GLU A 557 -5.50 -15.59 37.49
CA GLU A 557 -6.73 -16.06 38.13
C GLU A 557 -7.35 -17.25 37.40
N HIS A 558 -7.41 -17.19 36.06
CA HIS A 558 -7.94 -18.28 35.24
C HIS A 558 -7.15 -19.58 35.43
N ARG A 559 -5.82 -19.51 35.39
CA ARG A 559 -4.93 -20.67 35.60
C ARG A 559 -5.07 -21.28 36.99
N LYS A 560 -5.38 -20.47 38.02
CA LYS A 560 -5.52 -20.95 39.41
C LYS A 560 -6.89 -21.59 39.69
N ALA A 561 -7.98 -20.98 39.24
CA ALA A 561 -9.33 -21.38 39.66
C ALA A 561 -10.42 -21.18 38.60
N GLY A 562 -10.07 -20.76 37.38
CA GLY A 562 -11.00 -20.24 36.38
C GLY A 562 -11.43 -18.80 36.71
N SER A 563 -11.57 -17.96 35.68
CA SER A 563 -11.91 -16.54 35.85
C SER A 563 -13.00 -16.09 34.87
N ALA A 564 -14.07 -15.51 35.41
CA ALA A 564 -15.10 -14.85 34.60
C ALA A 564 -14.55 -13.58 33.92
N LYS A 565 -13.54 -12.93 34.53
CA LYS A 565 -12.84 -11.77 33.92
C LYS A 565 -12.11 -12.22 32.65
N PHE A 566 -11.41 -13.36 32.69
CA PHE A 566 -10.74 -13.95 31.53
C PHE A 566 -11.69 -14.21 30.36
N GLU A 567 -12.83 -14.87 30.61
CA GLU A 567 -13.81 -15.14 29.55
C GLU A 567 -14.44 -13.86 29.00
N ARG A 568 -14.79 -12.92 29.87
CA ARG A 568 -15.38 -11.61 29.50
C ARG A 568 -14.42 -10.75 28.67
N LEU A 569 -13.12 -10.87 28.93
CA LEU A 569 -12.07 -10.17 28.18
C LEU A 569 -11.71 -10.90 26.88
N GLY A 570 -12.23 -12.11 26.66
CA GLY A 570 -12.00 -12.90 25.47
C GLY A 570 -10.54 -13.34 25.29
N LEU A 571 -9.84 -13.61 26.40
CA LEU A 571 -8.43 -13.99 26.39
C LEU A 571 -8.24 -15.45 25.94
N TYR A 572 -7.04 -15.76 25.46
CA TYR A 572 -6.52 -17.12 25.33
C TYR A 572 -5.52 -17.38 26.46
N ASP A 573 -5.51 -18.59 27.01
CA ASP A 573 -4.56 -18.98 28.05
C ASP A 573 -3.20 -19.29 27.42
N ILE A 574 -2.47 -18.26 27.05
CA ILE A 574 -1.15 -18.31 26.42
C ILE A 574 -0.27 -17.32 27.15
N GLU A 575 0.99 -17.67 27.40
CA GLU A 575 1.96 -16.74 27.95
C GLU A 575 2.32 -15.68 26.88
N PRO A 576 1.89 -14.42 27.02
CA PRO A 576 2.20 -13.40 26.04
C PRO A 576 3.70 -13.09 26.02
N PHE A 577 4.30 -12.94 24.84
CA PHE A 577 5.75 -12.66 24.74
C PHE A 577 6.15 -11.33 25.40
N TRP A 578 5.20 -10.41 25.55
CA TRP A 578 5.37 -9.09 26.14
C TRP A 578 5.12 -9.04 27.65
N GLU A 579 4.75 -10.16 28.28
CA GLU A 579 4.47 -10.24 29.73
C GLU A 579 5.64 -9.70 30.57
N ASP A 580 6.86 -10.20 30.32
CA ASP A 580 8.07 -9.80 31.05
C ASP A 580 8.86 -8.67 30.38
N TYR A 581 8.34 -8.09 29.29
CA TYR A 581 9.06 -7.03 28.58
C TYR A 581 8.85 -5.69 29.32
N PRO A 582 9.92 -4.99 29.74
CA PRO A 582 9.79 -3.75 30.52
C PRO A 582 9.06 -2.62 29.77
N TYR A 583 8.26 -1.83 30.51
CA TYR A 583 7.61 -0.61 30.03
C TYR A 583 6.59 -0.80 28.88
N VAL A 584 6.08 -2.02 28.66
CA VAL A 584 5.11 -2.27 27.58
C VAL A 584 3.72 -1.73 27.92
N ARG A 585 3.18 -0.94 26.99
CA ARG A 585 1.82 -0.38 27.04
C ARG A 585 0.91 -1.10 26.04
N VAL A 586 0.13 -2.07 26.53
CA VAL A 586 -0.76 -2.90 25.68
C VAL A 586 -1.95 -2.12 25.11
N ASP A 587 -2.32 -1.00 25.74
CA ASP A 587 -3.39 -0.08 25.32
C ASP A 587 -3.08 0.71 24.06
N CYS A 588 -1.81 0.79 23.66
CA CYS A 588 -1.38 1.47 22.44
C CYS A 588 -0.43 0.64 21.56
N LEU A 589 -0.15 -0.61 21.94
CA LEU A 589 0.80 -1.46 21.20
C LEU A 589 0.32 -1.78 19.78
N MET A 590 -0.99 -1.98 19.56
CA MET A 590 -1.52 -2.24 18.22
C MET A 590 -1.80 -0.93 17.49
N THR A 591 -1.18 -0.74 16.33
CA THR A 591 -1.26 0.53 15.62
C THR A 591 -2.45 0.61 14.64
N PRO A 592 -2.86 1.83 14.24
CA PRO A 592 -3.80 2.02 13.15
C PRO A 592 -3.26 1.42 11.85
N ASP A 593 -4.13 0.84 11.03
CA ASP A 593 -3.78 0.30 9.72
C ASP A 593 -4.68 0.90 8.63
N LEU A 594 -4.13 1.85 7.88
CA LEU A 594 -4.85 2.54 6.80
C LEU A 594 -5.26 1.57 5.68
N LEU A 595 -4.44 0.57 5.37
CA LEU A 595 -4.74 -0.34 4.27
C LEU A 595 -5.82 -1.36 4.65
N HIS A 596 -5.60 -2.20 5.66
CA HIS A 596 -6.52 -3.30 5.96
C HIS A 596 -7.76 -2.85 6.74
N GLN A 597 -7.66 -1.82 7.58
CA GLN A 597 -8.80 -1.31 8.34
C GLN A 597 -9.58 -0.26 7.56
N MET A 598 -8.94 0.77 7.02
CA MET A 598 -9.64 1.86 6.33
C MET A 598 -10.02 1.49 4.89
N HIS A 599 -9.03 1.28 4.01
CA HIS A 599 -9.27 1.07 2.57
C HIS A 599 -9.94 -0.26 2.26
N LYS A 600 -9.31 -1.39 2.61
CA LYS A 600 -9.89 -2.73 2.39
C LYS A 600 -11.10 -2.96 3.30
N GLY A 601 -11.04 -2.48 4.54
CA GLY A 601 -12.07 -2.73 5.54
C GLY A 601 -13.32 -1.86 5.45
N VAL A 602 -13.18 -0.60 5.87
CA VAL A 602 -14.30 0.34 5.95
C VAL A 602 -14.82 0.72 4.56
N MET A 603 -13.91 1.02 3.63
CA MET A 603 -14.29 1.50 2.29
C MET A 603 -14.73 0.34 1.38
N LYS A 604 -13.82 -0.54 0.99
CA LYS A 604 -14.10 -1.66 0.05
C LYS A 604 -15.13 -2.64 0.59
N ASP A 605 -14.86 -3.23 1.76
CA ASP A 605 -15.62 -4.38 2.23
C ASP A 605 -17.03 -4.02 2.71
N HIS A 606 -17.26 -2.74 3.02
CA HIS A 606 -18.50 -2.26 3.63
C HIS A 606 -19.11 -1.10 2.85
N LEU A 607 -18.55 0.11 2.93
CA LEU A 607 -19.19 1.31 2.39
C LEU A 607 -19.50 1.17 0.90
N THR A 608 -18.53 0.77 0.07
CA THR A 608 -18.70 0.60 -1.38
C THR A 608 -19.73 -0.48 -1.70
N LYS A 609 -19.74 -1.60 -0.95
CA LYS A 609 -20.76 -2.65 -1.12
C LYS A 609 -22.16 -2.14 -0.76
N TRP A 610 -22.30 -1.40 0.33
CA TRP A 610 -23.59 -0.87 0.77
C TRP A 610 -24.15 0.15 -0.21
N VAL A 611 -23.35 1.11 -0.68
CA VAL A 611 -23.84 2.09 -1.67
C VAL A 611 -24.10 1.45 -3.03
N THR A 612 -23.39 0.39 -3.39
CA THR A 612 -23.66 -0.40 -4.61
C THR A 612 -24.98 -1.15 -4.50
N GLU A 613 -25.31 -1.71 -3.34
CA GLU A 613 -26.62 -2.33 -3.09
C GLU A 613 -27.75 -1.29 -3.15
N ILE A 614 -27.51 -0.06 -2.65
CA ILE A 614 -28.51 1.01 -2.61
C ILE A 614 -28.79 1.60 -4.01
N LEU A 615 -27.74 1.88 -4.80
CA LEU A 615 -27.85 2.58 -6.09
C LEU A 615 -27.95 1.63 -7.30
N GLY A 616 -27.54 0.37 -7.12
CA GLY A 616 -27.43 -0.64 -8.17
C GLY A 616 -26.08 -0.58 -8.91
N LYS A 617 -25.56 -1.77 -9.22
CA LYS A 617 -24.26 -1.96 -9.91
C LYS A 617 -24.13 -1.17 -11.21
N GLN A 618 -25.17 -1.21 -12.05
CA GLN A 618 -25.16 -0.52 -13.34
C GLN A 618 -24.99 1.00 -13.20
N THR A 619 -25.65 1.61 -12.20
CA THR A 619 -25.54 3.04 -11.92
C THR A 619 -24.13 3.39 -11.48
N ILE A 620 -23.58 2.62 -10.54
CA ILE A 620 -22.22 2.80 -10.02
C ILE A 620 -21.19 2.68 -11.15
N ASP A 621 -21.26 1.61 -11.95
CA ASP A 621 -20.31 1.38 -13.05
C ASP A 621 -20.38 2.45 -14.12
N SER A 622 -21.60 2.83 -14.55
CA SER A 622 -21.79 3.89 -15.54
C SER A 622 -21.19 5.22 -15.09
N ARG A 623 -21.32 5.56 -13.79
CA ARG A 623 -20.76 6.81 -13.25
C ARG A 623 -19.23 6.76 -13.14
N HIS A 624 -18.65 5.62 -12.78
CA HIS A 624 -17.20 5.43 -12.77
C HIS A 624 -16.61 5.50 -14.20
N THR A 625 -17.25 4.87 -15.19
CA THR A 625 -16.82 4.91 -16.60
C THR A 625 -16.92 6.31 -17.22
N THR A 626 -17.82 7.15 -16.73
CA THR A 626 -18.09 8.48 -17.31
C THR A 626 -17.42 9.62 -16.55
N MET A 627 -16.65 9.29 -15.52
CA MET A 627 -15.93 10.27 -14.73
C MET A 627 -14.89 10.99 -15.60
N PRO A 628 -14.82 12.33 -15.58
CA PRO A 628 -13.75 13.05 -16.29
C PRO A 628 -12.36 12.61 -15.83
N GLU A 629 -11.41 12.56 -16.76
CA GLU A 629 -10.02 12.24 -16.41
C GLU A 629 -9.39 13.38 -15.59
N TYR A 630 -8.52 13.02 -14.66
CA TYR A 630 -7.77 13.96 -13.82
C TYR A 630 -6.33 13.45 -13.63
N HIS A 631 -5.37 14.34 -13.45
CA HIS A 631 -3.97 13.94 -13.25
C HIS A 631 -3.82 13.18 -11.92
N GLY A 632 -3.09 12.06 -11.94
CA GLY A 632 -2.90 11.23 -10.74
C GLY A 632 -4.17 10.54 -10.25
N MET A 633 -5.23 10.48 -11.07
CA MET A 633 -6.46 9.75 -10.76
C MET A 633 -6.69 8.60 -11.73
N ARG A 634 -6.97 7.40 -11.21
CA ARG A 634 -7.27 6.22 -12.06
C ARG A 634 -8.67 6.31 -12.64
N HIS A 635 -8.79 6.01 -13.93
CA HIS A 635 -10.08 5.95 -14.62
C HIS A 635 -10.55 4.49 -14.79
N PHE A 636 -11.74 4.19 -14.26
CA PHE A 636 -12.32 2.85 -14.29
C PHE A 636 -13.16 2.64 -15.56
N LYS A 637 -12.48 2.36 -16.69
CA LYS A 637 -13.08 2.24 -18.02
C LYS A 637 -14.28 1.29 -18.09
N ASN A 638 -14.25 0.20 -17.31
CA ASN A 638 -15.31 -0.83 -17.28
C ASN A 638 -16.18 -0.77 -16.01
N GLY A 639 -16.17 0.35 -15.29
CA GLY A 639 -16.74 0.44 -13.96
C GLY A 639 -15.90 -0.30 -12.92
N ILE A 640 -16.47 -0.47 -11.72
CA ILE A 640 -15.79 -1.12 -10.59
C ILE A 640 -16.29 -2.54 -10.34
N SER A 641 -17.44 -2.94 -10.90
CA SER A 641 -17.99 -4.28 -10.70
C SER A 641 -17.17 -5.38 -11.40
N SER A 642 -16.39 -5.05 -12.43
CA SER A 642 -15.50 -6.00 -13.12
C SER A 642 -14.19 -6.25 -12.35
N VAL A 643 -13.88 -5.44 -11.35
CA VAL A 643 -12.65 -5.51 -10.56
C VAL A 643 -12.79 -6.67 -9.57
N SER A 644 -12.25 -7.82 -9.95
CA SER A 644 -12.36 -9.07 -9.19
C SER A 644 -11.34 -9.18 -8.06
N GLN A 645 -10.15 -8.65 -8.31
CA GLN A 645 -9.08 -8.43 -7.35
C GLN A 645 -8.94 -6.91 -7.27
N TRP A 646 -8.79 -6.36 -6.04
CA TRP A 646 -8.65 -4.91 -5.86
C TRP A 646 -7.29 -4.55 -5.30
N THR A 647 -6.59 -3.71 -6.05
CA THR A 647 -5.36 -3.09 -5.59
C THR A 647 -5.62 -1.98 -4.55
N GLY A 648 -4.76 -1.78 -3.56
CA GLY A 648 -4.75 -0.64 -2.63
C GLY A 648 -4.62 0.69 -3.35
N ARG A 649 -3.92 0.73 -4.49
CA ARG A 649 -3.97 1.87 -5.42
C ARG A 649 -5.39 2.06 -5.94
N GLU A 650 -6.03 1.06 -6.54
CA GLU A 650 -7.43 1.13 -7.01
C GLU A 650 -8.41 1.50 -5.90
N LEU A 651 -8.22 1.03 -4.67
CA LEU A 651 -9.07 1.37 -3.54
C LEU A 651 -9.02 2.85 -3.18
N LYS A 652 -7.81 3.42 -3.09
CA LYS A 652 -7.61 4.85 -2.85
C LYS A 652 -8.22 5.66 -4.00
N GLU A 653 -8.02 5.23 -5.24
CA GLU A 653 -8.56 5.89 -6.43
C GLU A 653 -10.08 5.86 -6.52
N MET A 654 -10.72 4.73 -6.16
CA MET A 654 -12.17 4.62 -6.07
C MET A 654 -12.74 5.57 -5.01
N ALA A 655 -12.06 5.69 -3.85
CA ALA A 655 -12.50 6.56 -2.78
C ALA A 655 -12.49 8.05 -3.16
N LYS A 656 -11.55 8.51 -4.01
CA LYS A 656 -11.47 9.90 -4.52
C LYS A 656 -12.73 10.36 -5.26
N VAL A 657 -13.47 9.44 -5.87
CA VAL A 657 -14.65 9.77 -6.71
C VAL A 657 -15.97 9.28 -6.15
N LEU A 658 -15.94 8.53 -5.05
CA LEU A 658 -17.12 7.87 -4.48
C LEU A 658 -18.23 8.86 -4.12
N LEU A 659 -17.90 10.00 -3.48
CA LEU A 659 -18.92 10.90 -2.97
C LEU A 659 -19.77 11.57 -4.07
N PRO A 660 -19.19 12.18 -5.12
CA PRO A 660 -19.96 12.67 -6.26
C PRO A 660 -20.86 11.59 -6.87
N ILE A 661 -20.36 10.35 -6.96
CA ILE A 661 -21.08 9.21 -7.55
C ILE A 661 -22.33 8.84 -6.75
N ILE A 662 -22.33 8.99 -5.42
CA ILE A 662 -23.48 8.65 -4.57
C ILE A 662 -24.34 9.85 -4.17
N SER A 663 -24.05 11.04 -4.72
CA SER A 663 -24.63 12.33 -4.30
C SER A 663 -26.15 12.43 -4.40
N ASP A 664 -26.80 11.57 -5.19
CA ASP A 664 -28.25 11.53 -5.41
C ASP A 664 -28.92 10.31 -4.78
N ALA A 665 -28.26 9.64 -3.82
CA ALA A 665 -28.90 8.64 -2.99
C ALA A 665 -30.19 9.19 -2.37
N LYS A 666 -31.27 8.39 -2.41
CA LYS A 666 -32.61 8.84 -2.00
C LYS A 666 -32.69 9.31 -0.55
N ASP A 667 -31.92 8.70 0.33
CA ASP A 667 -31.82 9.08 1.73
C ASP A 667 -30.50 9.81 1.98
N GLU A 668 -30.60 11.09 2.38
CA GLU A 668 -29.44 11.95 2.63
C GLU A 668 -28.50 11.40 3.70
N ARG A 669 -28.99 10.57 4.64
CA ARG A 669 -28.16 9.95 5.69
C ARG A 669 -27.09 9.03 5.10
N VAL A 670 -27.34 8.41 3.94
CA VAL A 670 -26.34 7.61 3.21
C VAL A 670 -25.16 8.48 2.82
N VAL A 671 -25.44 9.65 2.24
CA VAL A 671 -24.41 10.59 1.78
C VAL A 671 -23.67 11.21 2.98
N LYS A 672 -24.37 11.57 4.06
CA LYS A 672 -23.75 12.08 5.30
C LYS A 672 -22.81 11.06 5.94
N ALA A 673 -23.23 9.79 6.03
CA ALA A 673 -22.41 8.71 6.57
C ALA A 673 -21.18 8.43 5.69
N ALA A 674 -21.35 8.39 4.36
CA ALA A 674 -20.23 8.21 3.44
C ALA A 674 -19.24 9.38 3.46
N ARG A 675 -19.75 10.61 3.47
CA ARG A 675 -18.95 11.84 3.54
C ARG A 675 -18.09 11.88 4.80
N SER A 676 -18.70 11.60 5.96
CA SER A 676 -17.98 11.61 7.24
C SER A 676 -16.88 10.55 7.32
N LEU A 677 -17.08 9.36 6.73
CA LEU A 677 -16.01 8.36 6.61
C LEU A 677 -14.90 8.80 5.66
N LEU A 678 -15.23 9.45 4.54
CA LEU A 678 -14.22 10.00 3.62
C LEU A 678 -13.41 11.12 4.28
N ASP A 679 -14.05 12.04 5.00
CA ASP A 679 -13.35 13.08 5.76
C ASP A 679 -12.41 12.48 6.80
N PHE A 680 -12.88 11.48 7.56
CA PHE A 680 -12.05 10.78 8.53
C PHE A 680 -10.86 10.09 7.85
N MET A 681 -11.11 9.41 6.74
CA MET A 681 -10.06 8.74 5.97
C MET A 681 -9.01 9.74 5.49
N TYR A 682 -9.43 10.89 4.94
CA TYR A 682 -8.48 11.90 4.45
C TYR A 682 -7.64 12.50 5.57
N LEU A 683 -8.25 12.84 6.71
CA LEU A 683 -7.52 13.29 7.90
C LEU A 683 -6.53 12.24 8.41
N ALA A 684 -6.94 10.96 8.44
CA ALA A 684 -6.09 9.86 8.89
C ALA A 684 -4.84 9.62 8.00
N HIS A 685 -4.84 10.11 6.76
CA HIS A 685 -3.69 10.04 5.85
C HIS A 685 -2.71 11.20 6.01
N SER A 686 -3.07 12.26 6.74
CA SER A 686 -2.16 13.38 6.91
C SER A 686 -0.91 12.96 7.67
N SER A 687 0.23 13.45 7.18
CA SER A 687 1.56 13.28 7.77
C SER A 687 1.75 14.07 9.08
N SER A 688 0.84 14.99 9.41
CA SER A 688 0.85 15.70 10.68
C SER A 688 -0.57 16.07 11.08
N LEU A 689 -0.91 15.94 12.37
CA LEU A 689 -2.24 16.25 12.89
C LEU A 689 -2.14 17.17 14.10
N SER A 690 -2.87 18.28 14.04
CA SER A 690 -3.08 19.20 15.16
C SER A 690 -4.25 18.74 16.05
N ASP A 691 -4.37 19.31 17.25
CA ASP A 691 -5.49 19.02 18.15
C ASP A 691 -6.86 19.31 17.53
N SER A 692 -6.99 20.39 16.75
CA SER A 692 -8.23 20.77 16.07
C SER A 692 -8.64 19.75 14.98
N GLU A 693 -7.66 19.16 14.30
CA GLU A 693 -7.88 18.12 13.30
C GLU A 693 -8.23 16.77 13.92
N LEU A 694 -7.62 16.43 15.06
CA LEU A 694 -8.01 15.27 15.85
C LEU A 694 -9.46 15.40 16.35
N ASP A 695 -9.87 16.59 16.79
CA ASP A 695 -11.27 16.87 17.14
C ASP A 695 -12.20 16.78 15.92
N ALA A 696 -11.73 17.15 14.73
CA ALA A 696 -12.46 16.95 13.49
C ALA A 696 -12.64 15.45 13.15
N MET A 697 -11.62 14.61 13.36
CA MET A 697 -11.74 13.16 13.22
C MET A 697 -12.80 12.58 14.16
N VAL A 698 -12.82 13.01 15.43
CA VAL A 698 -13.87 12.61 16.40
C VAL A 698 -15.25 13.02 15.88
N LYS A 699 -15.41 14.26 15.40
CA LYS A 699 -16.67 14.75 14.82
C LYS A 699 -17.13 13.93 13.61
N CYS A 700 -16.21 13.49 12.77
CA CYS A 700 -16.51 12.60 11.65
C CYS A 700 -17.11 11.27 12.14
N LEU A 701 -16.52 10.64 13.17
CA LEU A 701 -17.06 9.41 13.74
C LEU A 701 -18.44 9.63 14.36
N HIS A 702 -18.65 10.70 15.12
CA HIS A 702 -19.98 11.05 15.65
C HIS A 702 -21.02 11.16 14.52
N THR A 703 -20.69 11.92 13.47
CA THR A 703 -21.56 12.10 12.31
C THR A 703 -21.89 10.77 11.63
N PHE A 704 -20.90 9.88 11.47
CA PHE A 704 -21.14 8.55 10.94
C PHE A 704 -22.10 7.75 11.83
N HIS A 705 -21.86 7.72 13.14
CA HIS A 705 -22.67 6.94 14.08
C HIS A 705 -24.12 7.44 14.21
N GLU A 706 -24.37 8.73 14.03
CA GLU A 706 -25.72 9.31 13.96
C GLU A 706 -26.49 8.87 12.70
N ASN A 707 -25.79 8.59 11.60
CA ASN A 707 -26.42 8.32 10.30
C ASN A 707 -26.37 6.86 9.86
N LYS A 708 -25.45 6.04 10.41
CA LYS A 708 -25.15 4.67 9.94
C LYS A 708 -26.35 3.71 9.94
N LEU A 709 -27.36 3.91 10.79
CA LEU A 709 -28.52 3.02 10.86
C LEU A 709 -29.31 2.98 9.54
N VAL A 710 -29.18 4.02 8.70
CA VAL A 710 -29.76 4.05 7.36
C VAL A 710 -29.38 2.82 6.54
N PHE A 711 -28.15 2.30 6.67
CA PHE A 711 -27.70 1.13 5.90
C PHE A 711 -28.42 -0.17 6.31
N ILE A 712 -28.95 -0.24 7.54
CA ILE A 712 -29.81 -1.33 8.00
C ILE A 712 -31.24 -1.10 7.52
N GLU A 713 -31.76 0.11 7.71
CA GLU A 713 -33.14 0.49 7.37
C GLU A 713 -33.45 0.30 5.88
N VAL A 714 -32.49 0.61 5.00
CA VAL A 714 -32.63 0.43 3.54
C VAL A 714 -32.26 -0.98 3.07
N GLY A 715 -31.96 -1.90 3.99
CA GLY A 715 -31.66 -3.30 3.69
C GLY A 715 -30.28 -3.57 3.07
N ALA A 716 -29.36 -2.60 3.09
CA ALA A 716 -27.99 -2.79 2.60
C ALA A 716 -27.15 -3.70 3.51
N ILE A 717 -27.44 -3.70 4.81
CA ILE A 717 -26.87 -4.61 5.80
C ILE A 717 -27.93 -5.65 6.18
N LYS A 718 -27.65 -6.93 5.86
CA LYS A 718 -28.59 -8.06 6.06
C LYS A 718 -28.17 -9.01 7.19
N THR A 719 -26.98 -8.81 7.76
CA THR A 719 -26.41 -9.66 8.82
C THR A 719 -27.05 -9.38 10.18
N LYS A 720 -27.28 -10.42 11.00
CA LYS A 720 -27.90 -10.31 12.33
C LYS A 720 -27.10 -9.44 13.29
N GLU A 721 -25.78 -9.52 13.22
CA GLU A 721 -24.84 -8.79 14.08
C GLU A 721 -24.69 -7.31 13.65
N ALA A 722 -25.19 -6.95 12.47
CA ALA A 722 -25.08 -5.62 11.87
C ALA A 722 -23.69 -4.99 12.06
N PHE A 723 -23.60 -3.76 12.56
CA PHE A 723 -22.33 -3.07 12.84
C PHE A 723 -21.50 -3.73 13.94
N HIS A 724 -22.11 -4.45 14.89
CA HIS A 724 -21.36 -5.13 15.96
C HIS A 724 -20.55 -6.32 15.44
N GLY A 725 -20.93 -6.85 14.26
CA GLY A 725 -20.19 -7.87 13.54
C GLY A 725 -18.95 -7.36 12.81
N ILE A 726 -18.67 -6.04 12.82
CA ILE A 726 -17.61 -5.42 12.02
C ILE A 726 -16.53 -4.81 12.93
N PRO A 727 -15.46 -5.54 13.27
CA PRO A 727 -14.41 -5.05 14.16
C PRO A 727 -13.71 -3.79 13.64
N LYS A 728 -13.57 -3.64 12.32
CA LYS A 728 -12.83 -2.52 11.70
C LYS A 728 -13.48 -1.16 11.98
N PHE A 729 -14.81 -1.08 12.06
CA PHE A 729 -15.52 0.15 12.49
C PHE A 729 -15.32 0.48 13.96
N HIS A 730 -15.04 -0.51 14.80
CA HIS A 730 -14.64 -0.25 16.18
C HIS A 730 -13.18 0.24 16.23
N MET A 731 -12.28 -0.36 15.45
CA MET A 731 -10.86 0.00 15.46
C MET A 731 -10.60 1.45 15.06
N ILE A 732 -11.37 2.01 14.11
CA ILE A 732 -11.20 3.42 13.72
C ILE A 732 -11.51 4.41 14.85
N GLN A 733 -12.24 4.00 15.89
CA GLN A 733 -12.48 4.83 17.09
C GLN A 733 -11.19 5.05 17.90
N HIS A 734 -10.20 4.16 17.78
CA HIS A 734 -8.92 4.26 18.51
C HIS A 734 -7.88 5.15 17.81
N TYR A 735 -8.11 5.57 16.56
CA TYR A 735 -7.09 6.30 15.78
C TYR A 735 -6.67 7.59 16.46
N VAL A 736 -7.62 8.39 16.96
CA VAL A 736 -7.30 9.67 17.60
C VAL A 736 -6.42 9.48 18.84
N MET A 737 -6.74 8.48 19.67
CA MET A 737 -5.90 8.12 20.81
C MET A 737 -4.52 7.64 20.36
N LEU A 738 -4.45 6.75 19.37
CA LEU A 738 -3.17 6.22 18.87
C LEU A 738 -2.31 7.31 18.23
N VAL A 739 -2.90 8.28 17.54
CA VAL A 739 -2.17 9.44 17.02
C VAL A 739 -1.62 10.29 18.15
N ARG A 740 -2.40 10.47 19.23
CA ARG A 740 -1.92 11.16 20.44
C ARG A 740 -0.69 10.48 21.03
N MET A 741 -0.73 9.16 21.13
CA MET A 741 0.33 8.36 21.73
C MET A 741 1.57 8.27 20.82
N LEU A 742 1.40 7.91 19.55
CA LEU A 742 2.50 7.41 18.71
C LEU A 742 2.83 8.29 17.49
N GLY A 743 2.04 9.34 17.21
CA GLY A 743 2.13 10.11 15.96
C GLY A 743 1.24 9.54 14.86
N THR A 744 1.34 10.08 13.64
CA THR A 744 0.33 9.83 12.59
C THR A 744 0.40 8.41 12.00
N PRO A 745 -0.73 7.88 11.47
CA PRO A 745 -0.85 6.50 11.02
C PRO A 745 0.07 6.10 9.87
N ASP A 746 0.48 7.06 9.04
CA ASP A 746 1.36 6.82 7.89
C ASP A 746 2.73 6.24 8.30
N GLY A 747 3.15 6.45 9.55
CA GLY A 747 4.34 5.85 10.14
C GLY A 747 4.21 4.38 10.56
N PHE A 748 3.01 3.80 10.53
CA PHE A 748 2.70 2.46 11.06
C PHE A 748 1.86 1.59 10.13
N ASN A 749 1.72 1.97 8.86
CA ASN A 749 0.87 1.28 7.90
C ASN A 749 1.48 -0.05 7.41
N THR A 750 0.65 -1.08 7.19
CA THR A 750 1.07 -2.41 6.71
C THR A 750 1.56 -2.42 5.26
N GLU A 751 1.28 -1.36 4.49
CA GLU A 751 1.84 -1.16 3.13
C GLU A 751 3.38 -1.32 3.13
N THR A 752 4.05 -0.86 4.19
CA THR A 752 5.52 -1.01 4.29
C THR A 752 5.91 -2.48 4.45
N SER A 753 5.20 -3.27 5.26
CA SER A 753 5.49 -4.71 5.42
C SER A 753 5.19 -5.52 4.16
N GLU A 754 4.14 -5.16 3.40
CA GLU A 754 3.82 -5.78 2.10
C GLU A 754 4.99 -5.59 1.11
N ARG A 755 5.54 -4.38 1.01
CA ARG A 755 6.77 -4.15 0.22
C ARG A 755 7.95 -4.97 0.73
N LEU A 756 8.18 -4.97 2.04
CA LEU A 756 9.29 -5.75 2.61
C LEU A 756 9.16 -7.25 2.29
N HIS A 757 7.96 -7.81 2.16
CA HIS A 757 7.80 -9.20 1.73
C HIS A 757 8.36 -9.46 0.33
N ILE A 758 8.30 -8.48 -0.58
CA ILE A 758 8.89 -8.62 -1.91
C ILE A 758 10.40 -8.82 -1.78
N ASP A 759 11.07 -7.89 -1.09
CA ASP A 759 12.52 -7.86 -0.94
C ASP A 759 13.04 -9.04 -0.11
N PHE A 760 12.42 -9.27 1.05
CA PHE A 760 12.92 -10.17 2.08
C PHE A 760 12.28 -11.55 2.07
N ALA A 761 11.22 -11.81 1.29
CA ALA A 761 10.64 -13.14 1.17
C ALA A 761 10.58 -13.62 -0.27
N LYS A 762 9.92 -12.88 -1.16
CA LYS A 762 9.61 -13.32 -2.53
C LYS A 762 10.84 -13.36 -3.44
N ILE A 763 11.68 -12.31 -3.45
CA ILE A 763 12.95 -12.29 -4.19
C ILE A 763 13.86 -13.41 -3.67
N GLY A 764 14.13 -13.44 -2.36
CA GLY A 764 14.96 -14.48 -1.76
C GLY A 764 14.47 -15.89 -2.10
N TYR A 765 13.15 -16.13 -2.07
CA TYR A 765 12.58 -17.41 -2.44
C TYR A 765 12.78 -17.71 -3.93
N ARG A 766 12.54 -16.75 -4.85
CA ARG A 766 12.81 -16.88 -6.29
C ARG A 766 14.28 -17.18 -6.60
N ARG A 767 15.22 -16.62 -5.83
CA ARG A 767 16.66 -16.92 -5.97
C ARG A 767 17.09 -18.25 -5.34
N SER A 768 16.23 -18.89 -4.54
CA SER A 768 16.50 -20.21 -3.96
C SER A 768 16.21 -21.36 -4.95
N ASN A 769 16.80 -22.52 -4.68
CA ASN A 769 16.47 -23.76 -5.40
C ASN A 769 15.14 -24.40 -4.95
N LYS A 770 14.36 -23.71 -4.09
CA LYS A 770 13.06 -24.14 -3.54
C LYS A 770 13.10 -25.33 -2.57
N VAL A 771 14.27 -25.87 -2.26
CA VAL A 771 14.50 -26.93 -1.27
C VAL A 771 15.14 -26.32 -0.03
N ASN A 772 14.54 -26.48 1.16
CA ASN A 772 15.00 -25.81 2.38
C ASN A 772 15.24 -24.30 2.14
N ALA A 773 14.24 -23.65 1.55
CA ALA A 773 14.37 -22.32 0.97
C ALA A 773 14.73 -21.24 2.00
N ILE A 774 14.24 -21.34 3.24
CA ILE A 774 14.48 -20.34 4.30
C ILE A 774 15.98 -20.12 4.55
N LYS A 775 16.79 -21.19 4.62
CA LYS A 775 18.24 -21.09 4.74
C LYS A 775 18.88 -20.31 3.60
N GLN A 776 18.43 -20.57 2.36
CA GLN A 776 18.95 -19.90 1.17
C GLN A 776 18.49 -18.43 1.12
N MET A 777 17.26 -18.14 1.53
CA MET A 777 16.72 -16.80 1.66
C MET A 777 17.52 -15.99 2.67
N ALA A 778 17.74 -16.52 3.86
CA ALA A 778 18.54 -15.90 4.91
C ALA A 778 19.97 -15.58 4.44
N LEU A 779 20.64 -16.55 3.78
CA LEU A 779 21.98 -16.35 3.24
C LEU A 779 22.02 -15.33 2.09
N TYR A 780 21.00 -15.31 1.23
CA TYR A 780 20.89 -14.32 0.16
C TYR A 780 20.76 -12.90 0.72
N ILE A 781 19.83 -12.70 1.65
CA ILE A 781 19.59 -11.41 2.32
C ILE A 781 20.85 -10.93 3.04
N GLN A 782 21.53 -11.83 3.76
CA GLN A 782 22.78 -11.49 4.44
C GLN A 782 23.87 -11.00 3.49
N ARG A 783 23.96 -11.56 2.27
CA ARG A 783 24.92 -11.13 1.25
C ARG A 783 24.54 -9.79 0.66
N VAL A 784 23.27 -9.57 0.34
CA VAL A 784 22.77 -8.27 -0.16
C VAL A 784 23.06 -7.18 0.88
N GLU A 785 22.73 -7.41 2.15
CA GLU A 785 23.02 -6.46 3.22
C GLU A 785 24.54 -6.20 3.37
N ALA A 786 25.37 -7.24 3.23
CA ALA A 786 26.83 -7.10 3.30
C ALA A 786 27.40 -6.25 2.16
N MET A 787 26.83 -6.37 0.97
CA MET A 787 27.19 -5.54 -0.19
C MET A 787 26.80 -4.08 0.05
N VAL A 788 25.61 -3.80 0.58
CA VAL A 788 25.20 -2.44 0.96
C VAL A 788 26.15 -1.84 2.00
N MET A 789 26.57 -2.61 3.00
CA MET A 789 27.56 -2.15 3.99
C MET A 789 28.95 -1.91 3.38
N HIS A 790 29.34 -2.69 2.36
CA HIS A 790 30.61 -2.48 1.69
C HIS A 790 30.58 -1.24 0.79
N GLU A 791 29.48 -1.02 0.07
CA GLU A 791 29.26 0.20 -0.70
C GLU A 791 29.38 1.45 0.21
N GLU A 792 28.76 1.42 1.40
CA GLU A 792 28.89 2.47 2.41
C GLU A 792 30.35 2.75 2.77
N TYR A 793 31.12 1.68 3.03
CA TYR A 793 32.55 1.79 3.33
C TYR A 793 33.36 2.40 2.18
N LEU A 794 33.09 2.01 0.93
CA LEU A 794 33.78 2.57 -0.24
C LEU A 794 33.44 4.06 -0.44
N GLN A 795 32.18 4.44 -0.25
CA GLN A 795 31.73 5.84 -0.32
C GLN A 795 32.37 6.71 0.77
N GLU A 796 32.49 6.22 2.01
CA GLU A 796 33.15 6.94 3.10
C GLU A 796 34.63 7.24 2.82
N ARG A 797 35.28 6.39 2.03
CA ARG A 797 36.68 6.57 1.59
C ARG A 797 36.83 7.37 0.31
N GLY A 798 35.71 7.83 -0.29
CA GLY A 798 35.72 8.54 -1.57
C GLY A 798 36.16 7.68 -2.76
N LEU A 799 36.04 6.35 -2.65
CA LEU A 799 36.44 5.40 -3.71
C LEU A 799 35.33 5.16 -4.74
N VAL A 800 34.10 5.53 -4.41
CA VAL A 800 32.92 5.50 -5.28
C VAL A 800 32.22 6.85 -5.14
N GLU A 801 31.76 7.45 -6.24
CA GLU A 801 31.01 8.71 -6.19
C GLU A 801 29.73 8.54 -5.36
N ARG A 802 29.30 9.62 -4.69
CA ARG A 802 27.92 9.75 -4.19
C ARG A 802 26.97 9.94 -5.37
N ALA A 803 26.88 8.95 -6.24
CA ALA A 803 25.92 8.98 -7.31
C ALA A 803 24.53 8.64 -6.73
N PRO A 804 23.45 9.35 -7.12
CA PRO A 804 22.09 8.91 -6.84
C PRO A 804 21.76 7.73 -7.76
N ILE A 805 22.42 6.58 -7.58
CA ILE A 805 22.19 5.39 -8.40
C ILE A 805 21.23 4.46 -7.68
N LEU A 806 19.95 4.71 -7.94
CA LEU A 806 18.97 3.77 -8.45
C LEU A 806 19.38 2.28 -8.45
N LEU A 807 18.76 1.52 -7.54
CA LEU A 807 18.51 0.07 -7.62
C LEU A 807 17.52 -0.25 -8.76
N HIS A 808 17.83 0.18 -9.99
CA HIS A 808 16.91 0.12 -11.13
C HIS A 808 16.59 -1.32 -11.58
N ILE A 809 17.44 -2.30 -11.27
CA ILE A 809 17.22 -3.69 -11.68
C ILE A 809 16.29 -4.41 -10.68
N THR A 810 16.46 -4.18 -9.37
CA THR A 810 15.55 -4.75 -8.37
C THR A 810 14.23 -4.01 -8.32
N ALA A 811 14.19 -2.70 -8.62
CA ALA A 811 12.94 -1.96 -8.76
C ALA A 811 12.08 -2.57 -9.87
N LYS A 812 12.65 -2.82 -11.06
CA LYS A 812 11.94 -3.46 -12.15
C LYS A 812 11.51 -4.90 -11.86
N GLU A 813 12.37 -5.73 -11.26
CA GLU A 813 11.95 -7.09 -10.84
C GLU A 813 10.91 -7.07 -9.71
N ALA A 814 10.92 -6.04 -8.86
CA ALA A 814 9.91 -5.83 -7.82
C ALA A 814 8.60 -5.33 -8.43
N GLU A 815 8.64 -4.42 -9.41
CA GLU A 815 7.52 -3.96 -10.23
C GLU A 815 6.87 -5.14 -10.96
N GLU A 816 7.65 -5.98 -11.67
CA GLU A 816 7.14 -7.18 -12.36
C GLU A 816 6.47 -8.19 -11.39
N LEU A 817 6.90 -8.27 -10.13
CA LEU A 817 6.22 -9.08 -9.12
C LEU A 817 4.97 -8.42 -8.57
N GLN A 818 5.00 -7.10 -8.38
CA GLN A 818 3.83 -6.35 -7.96
C GLN A 818 2.74 -6.49 -9.02
N GLU A 819 3.09 -6.38 -10.30
CA GLU A 819 2.19 -6.58 -11.44
C GLU A 819 1.60 -7.99 -11.49
N HIS A 820 2.37 -9.02 -11.13
CA HIS A 820 1.91 -10.41 -11.17
C HIS A 820 1.21 -10.88 -9.88
N GLU A 821 1.53 -10.35 -8.70
CA GLU A 821 1.03 -10.86 -7.41
C GLU A 821 0.14 -9.91 -6.62
N ASP A 822 0.42 -8.61 -6.55
CA ASP A 822 -0.24 -7.73 -5.58
C ASP A 822 -0.33 -6.30 -6.08
N GLU A 823 -1.51 -5.95 -6.54
CA GLU A 823 -2.48 -5.23 -5.72
C GLU A 823 -2.04 -4.19 -4.68
N ASP A 824 -0.88 -4.08 -4.07
CA ASP A 824 -0.71 -3.08 -3.00
C ASP A 824 0.70 -2.50 -2.94
N GLU A 825 0.99 -1.50 -3.79
CA GLU A 825 2.03 -0.52 -3.44
C GLU A 825 1.88 0.84 -4.14
N TRP A 826 2.28 1.88 -3.40
CA TRP A 826 2.33 3.28 -3.75
C TRP A 826 3.78 3.77 -3.77
N ASP A 827 4.25 4.19 -4.94
CA ASP A 827 5.17 5.32 -5.07
C ASP A 827 4.32 6.59 -5.08
N GLU A 828 4.13 7.18 -3.90
CA GLU A 828 3.97 8.62 -3.85
C GLU A 828 5.40 9.17 -3.99
N TRP A 829 5.61 10.10 -4.93
CA TRP A 829 6.84 10.89 -5.21
C TRP A 829 7.58 10.67 -6.53
N LEU A 830 7.20 9.74 -7.41
CA LEU A 830 7.60 9.81 -8.82
C LEU A 830 6.43 9.38 -9.73
N GLU A 831 6.08 10.28 -10.64
CA GLU A 831 5.05 10.11 -11.67
C GLU A 831 5.39 8.90 -12.56
N ASP A 832 4.64 7.80 -12.42
CA ASP A 832 4.50 6.80 -13.47
C ASP A 832 3.66 7.42 -14.60
N GLU A 833 4.33 7.75 -15.69
CA GLU A 833 3.68 8.03 -16.96
C GLU A 833 3.15 6.70 -17.53
N ASP A 834 1.91 6.69 -18.03
CA ASP A 834 1.33 5.52 -18.67
C ASP A 834 2.25 4.99 -19.80
N GLU A 835 2.63 3.69 -19.75
CA GLU A 835 3.60 2.99 -20.62
C GLU A 835 3.19 2.84 -22.12
N ASP A 836 2.36 3.72 -22.66
CA ASP A 836 1.93 3.66 -24.07
C ASP A 836 2.28 4.95 -24.86
N GLU A 837 3.45 5.57 -24.67
CA GLU A 837 3.86 6.75 -25.44
C GLU A 837 5.38 6.84 -25.77
N ASP A 838 5.93 5.84 -26.47
CA ASP A 838 7.34 5.75 -26.94
C ASP A 838 7.95 7.01 -27.62
N ALA A 839 7.13 7.96 -28.10
CA ALA A 839 7.59 9.16 -28.80
C ALA A 839 7.57 10.45 -27.95
N ASP A 840 6.73 10.51 -26.90
CA ASP A 840 6.64 11.67 -26.01
C ASP A 840 7.59 11.52 -24.79
N GLU A 841 7.91 10.29 -24.35
CA GLU A 841 8.88 9.99 -23.28
C GLU A 841 10.30 10.51 -23.57
N LEU A 842 10.76 10.42 -24.83
CA LEU A 842 12.08 10.91 -25.25
C LEU A 842 12.21 12.43 -25.10
N ARG A 843 11.11 13.18 -25.22
CA ARG A 843 11.08 14.63 -25.01
C ARG A 843 11.01 14.96 -23.51
N ASP A 844 10.48 14.05 -22.70
CA ASP A 844 10.30 14.22 -21.27
C ASP A 844 11.55 13.94 -20.42
N ALA A 845 12.45 13.06 -20.92
CA ALA A 845 13.76 12.84 -20.30
C ALA A 845 14.59 14.14 -20.16
N GLY A 846 14.51 15.04 -21.15
CA GLY A 846 15.16 16.36 -21.09
C GLY A 846 14.51 17.31 -20.06
N VAL A 847 13.20 17.16 -19.83
CA VAL A 847 12.49 17.89 -18.77
C VAL A 847 12.97 17.38 -17.42
N ARG A 848 12.97 16.07 -17.16
CA ARG A 848 13.40 15.45 -15.89
C ARG A 848 14.78 15.93 -15.41
N VAL A 849 15.78 16.03 -16.30
CA VAL A 849 17.14 16.50 -15.94
C VAL A 849 17.18 18.00 -15.61
N GLN A 850 16.48 18.82 -16.38
CA GLN A 850 16.35 20.25 -16.12
C GLN A 850 15.52 20.50 -14.84
N LEU A 851 14.57 19.61 -14.57
CA LEU A 851 13.68 19.58 -13.43
C LEU A 851 14.39 19.24 -12.12
N THR A 852 15.29 18.26 -12.10
CA THR A 852 16.04 17.93 -10.86
C THR A 852 16.85 19.13 -10.39
N LYS A 853 17.46 19.84 -11.33
CA LYS A 853 18.23 21.05 -11.05
C LYS A 853 17.35 22.22 -10.60
N LEU A 854 16.22 22.46 -11.28
CA LEU A 854 15.23 23.47 -10.90
C LEU A 854 14.55 23.15 -9.56
N LEU A 855 14.28 21.88 -9.25
CA LEU A 855 13.72 21.42 -7.98
C LEU A 855 14.74 21.56 -6.85
N ASP A 856 16.01 21.19 -7.05
CA ASP A 856 17.07 21.41 -6.04
C ASP A 856 17.34 22.91 -5.81
N GLU A 857 17.18 23.76 -6.84
CA GLU A 857 17.25 25.22 -6.75
C GLU A 857 15.98 25.81 -6.08
N PHE A 858 14.79 25.31 -6.39
CA PHE A 858 13.50 25.74 -5.83
C PHE A 858 13.31 25.29 -4.37
N LEU A 859 13.78 24.08 -4.02
CA LEU A 859 13.77 23.52 -2.67
C LEU A 859 14.97 23.97 -1.82
N GLY A 860 15.88 24.77 -2.38
CA GLY A 860 16.90 25.52 -1.62
C GLY A 860 17.92 24.66 -0.87
N LYS A 861 18.81 23.94 -1.57
CA LYS A 861 20.06 23.40 -0.97
C LYS A 861 21.27 24.32 -1.09
N ASN A 862 21.13 25.50 -1.69
CA ASN A 862 22.19 26.50 -1.76
C ASN A 862 21.82 27.72 -0.91
N ASP A 863 22.68 28.00 0.07
CA ASP A 863 22.65 29.06 1.09
C ASP A 863 22.65 30.51 0.54
N GLN A 864 22.19 30.78 -0.68
CA GLN A 864 22.19 32.13 -1.25
C GLN A 864 20.90 32.47 -1.98
N HIS A 865 20.23 33.49 -1.43
CA HIS A 865 19.04 34.18 -1.88
C HIS A 865 18.83 34.26 -3.41
N LYS A 866 17.67 33.75 -3.87
CA LYS A 866 16.65 34.50 -4.62
C LYS A 866 15.26 33.95 -4.27
N GLY A 867 14.55 34.66 -3.39
CA GLY A 867 13.20 34.27 -2.98
C GLY A 867 12.21 34.39 -4.13
N HIS A 868 11.56 33.28 -4.47
CA HIS A 868 10.19 33.36 -4.97
C HIS A 868 9.32 33.78 -3.78
N GLU A 869 8.98 35.07 -3.70
CA GLU A 869 8.11 35.60 -2.66
C GLU A 869 6.71 34.98 -2.80
N TRP A 870 6.37 34.10 -1.86
CA TRP A 870 5.00 33.70 -1.60
C TRP A 870 4.19 34.96 -1.28
N LYS A 871 3.10 35.21 -2.01
CA LYS A 871 2.18 36.30 -1.68
C LYS A 871 1.32 35.90 -0.48
N GLN A 872 1.88 36.04 0.72
CA GLN A 872 1.12 36.18 1.95
C GLN A 872 0.47 37.57 1.89
N GLU A 873 -0.86 37.65 1.87
CA GLU A 873 -1.52 38.93 2.12
C GLU A 873 -1.35 39.23 3.61
N ALA A 874 -0.38 40.08 3.94
CA ALA A 874 -0.30 40.70 5.24
C ALA A 874 -1.44 41.73 5.34
N PRO A 875 -2.25 41.72 6.41
CA PRO A 875 -2.96 42.93 6.80
C PRO A 875 -1.92 44.03 7.03
N GLU A 876 -2.10 45.19 6.42
CA GLU A 876 -1.29 46.37 6.77
C GLU A 876 -1.60 46.75 8.23
N GLY A 877 -0.75 46.30 9.16
CA GLY A 877 -0.80 46.65 10.58
C GLY A 877 -0.92 45.45 11.52
N ASP A 878 0.00 45.40 12.49
CA ASP A 878 0.14 44.47 13.63
C ASP A 878 0.60 43.03 13.39
N ALA A 879 1.81 42.75 13.86
CA ALA A 879 2.53 41.48 13.78
C ALA A 879 2.04 40.41 14.79
N ASP A 880 0.83 40.52 15.35
CA ASP A 880 0.33 39.64 16.42
C ASP A 880 -1.08 39.06 16.16
N GLN A 881 -1.52 38.95 14.90
CA GLN A 881 -2.85 38.41 14.55
C GLN A 881 -2.79 37.18 13.61
N GLY A 882 -2.95 35.99 14.19
CA GLY A 882 -3.47 34.76 13.56
C GLY A 882 -2.69 34.14 12.36
N PRO A 883 -3.02 32.90 11.96
CA PRO A 883 -2.40 32.27 10.80
C PRO A 883 -2.77 32.99 9.49
N GLN A 884 -1.75 33.40 8.73
CA GLN A 884 -1.92 34.04 7.41
C GLN A 884 -2.54 33.09 6.38
N ARG A 885 -3.37 33.65 5.49
CA ARG A 885 -4.06 32.88 4.44
C ARG A 885 -3.08 32.43 3.35
N PHE A 886 -3.21 31.18 2.92
CA PHE A 886 -2.36 30.59 1.88
C PHE A 886 -3.08 30.54 0.53
N HIS A 887 -2.40 30.99 -0.52
CA HIS A 887 -2.87 30.91 -1.90
C HIS A 887 -1.84 30.14 -2.75
N PRO A 888 -2.24 29.09 -3.49
CA PRO A 888 -1.34 28.41 -4.40
C PRO A 888 -0.73 29.36 -5.43
N ALA A 889 0.57 29.20 -5.63
CA ALA A 889 1.36 29.90 -6.64
C ALA A 889 2.40 28.90 -7.18
N PRO A 890 1.98 27.94 -8.02
CA PRO A 890 2.87 26.88 -8.49
C PRO A 890 3.94 27.45 -9.42
N LEU A 891 5.10 26.80 -9.44
CA LEU A 891 6.04 26.95 -10.55
C LEU A 891 5.49 26.15 -11.74
N ILE A 892 5.23 26.82 -12.87
CA ILE A 892 4.70 26.17 -14.07
C ILE A 892 5.83 25.89 -15.06
N VAL A 893 6.00 24.63 -15.44
CA VAL A 893 7.06 24.19 -16.35
C VAL A 893 6.45 23.48 -17.57
N THR A 894 6.90 23.87 -18.75
CA THR A 894 6.58 23.20 -20.02
C THR A 894 7.85 22.59 -20.62
N ALA A 895 7.71 21.62 -21.53
CA ALA A 895 8.85 21.12 -22.30
C ALA A 895 9.58 22.26 -23.04
N SER A 896 10.90 22.15 -23.17
CA SER A 896 11.73 23.15 -23.86
C SER A 896 11.42 23.22 -25.36
N THR A 897 11.06 22.08 -25.95
CA THR A 897 10.63 21.99 -27.35
C THR A 897 9.10 21.97 -27.40
N PRO A 898 8.46 22.81 -28.24
CA PRO A 898 7.01 22.77 -28.40
C PRO A 898 6.56 21.42 -28.98
N THR A 899 5.32 21.04 -28.66
CA THR A 899 4.69 19.83 -29.23
C THR A 899 4.60 19.96 -30.74
N ASP A 900 4.15 21.11 -31.22
CA ASP A 900 3.99 21.47 -32.62
C ASP A 900 3.98 22.98 -32.82
N THR A 901 4.37 23.44 -34.01
CA THR A 901 4.25 24.83 -34.45
C THR A 901 3.16 24.91 -35.51
N VAL A 902 2.04 25.53 -35.19
CA VAL A 902 0.83 25.50 -36.04
C VAL A 902 0.21 26.89 -36.20
N SER A 903 -0.49 27.12 -37.32
CA SER A 903 -1.26 28.36 -37.51
C SER A 903 -2.39 28.46 -36.48
N ILE A 904 -2.77 29.67 -36.06
CA ILE A 904 -3.92 29.90 -35.17
C ILE A 904 -5.16 29.18 -35.68
N ARG A 905 -5.46 29.21 -36.99
CA ARG A 905 -6.60 28.48 -37.58
C ARG A 905 -6.55 26.96 -37.31
N LYS A 906 -5.39 26.35 -37.49
CA LYS A 906 -5.21 24.91 -37.23
C LYS A 906 -5.36 24.60 -35.74
N LEU A 907 -4.87 25.47 -34.86
CA LEU A 907 -5.05 25.33 -33.42
C LEU A 907 -6.53 25.44 -33.01
N GLN A 908 -7.28 26.37 -33.62
CA GLN A 908 -8.74 26.48 -33.43
C GLN A 908 -9.46 25.18 -33.78
N ASN A 909 -9.21 24.66 -34.98
CA ASN A 909 -9.92 23.49 -35.49
C ASN A 909 -9.56 22.22 -34.73
N THR A 910 -8.28 22.02 -34.42
CA THR A 910 -7.81 20.78 -33.76
C THR A 910 -8.17 20.72 -32.28
N ARG A 911 -8.28 21.87 -31.60
CA ARG A 911 -8.54 21.95 -30.16
C ARG A 911 -9.97 22.37 -29.80
N ASN A 912 -10.87 22.46 -30.78
CA ASN A 912 -12.23 22.98 -30.61
C ASN A 912 -12.25 24.37 -29.93
N ALA A 913 -11.39 25.27 -30.42
CA ALA A 913 -11.07 26.57 -29.84
C ALA A 913 -11.56 27.74 -30.71
N ASP A 914 -12.84 27.71 -31.10
CA ASP A 914 -13.43 28.61 -32.11
C ASP A 914 -13.26 30.11 -31.82
N GLN A 915 -13.14 30.50 -30.56
CA GLN A 915 -13.00 31.90 -30.14
C GLN A 915 -11.55 32.31 -29.83
N LEU A 916 -10.56 31.44 -30.08
CA LEU A 916 -9.15 31.69 -29.78
C LEU A 916 -8.65 33.03 -30.34
N TYR A 917 -8.90 33.30 -31.62
CA TYR A 917 -8.39 34.50 -32.28
C TYR A 917 -8.95 35.80 -31.65
N GLU A 918 -10.27 35.89 -31.47
CA GLU A 918 -10.90 37.07 -30.85
C GLU A 918 -10.53 37.21 -29.36
N SER A 919 -10.36 36.08 -28.66
CA SER A 919 -9.91 36.07 -27.26
C SER A 919 -8.46 36.53 -27.13
N LEU A 920 -7.59 36.13 -28.05
CA LEU A 920 -6.19 36.57 -28.13
C LEU A 920 -6.10 38.07 -28.43
N LEU A 921 -6.87 38.57 -29.40
CA LEU A 921 -6.92 40.01 -29.69
C LEU A 921 -7.41 40.82 -28.49
N SER A 922 -8.42 40.31 -27.77
CA SER A 922 -8.96 40.96 -26.57
C SER A 922 -7.95 40.98 -25.42
N PHE A 923 -7.20 39.89 -25.24
CA PHE A 923 -6.09 39.81 -24.29
C PHE A 923 -4.99 40.81 -24.65
N LEU A 924 -4.47 40.78 -25.88
CA LEU A 924 -3.38 41.67 -26.30
C LEU A 924 -3.79 43.14 -26.27
N ARG A 925 -5.04 43.47 -26.58
CA ARG A 925 -5.57 44.83 -26.43
C ARG A 925 -5.49 45.29 -24.97
N ARG A 926 -5.84 44.43 -24.01
CA ARG A 926 -5.73 44.75 -22.58
C ARG A 926 -4.28 44.91 -22.13
N GLU A 927 -3.38 44.04 -22.57
CA GLU A 927 -1.98 44.07 -22.12
C GLU A 927 -1.16 45.20 -22.78
N THR A 928 -1.44 45.54 -24.04
CA THR A 928 -0.64 46.51 -24.81
C THR A 928 -1.28 47.89 -24.94
N GLY A 929 -2.59 48.01 -24.68
CA GLY A 929 -3.37 49.23 -24.93
C GLY A 929 -3.65 49.52 -26.42
N LEU A 930 -3.15 48.69 -27.35
CA LEU A 930 -3.32 48.89 -28.80
C LEU A 930 -4.77 48.64 -29.27
N GLY A 931 -5.20 49.37 -30.31
CA GLY A 931 -6.51 49.17 -30.92
C GLY A 931 -6.62 47.87 -31.72
N PHE A 932 -7.83 47.32 -31.86
CA PHE A 932 -8.08 46.12 -32.66
C PHE A 932 -7.59 46.22 -34.13
N PRO A 933 -7.73 47.35 -34.85
CA PRO A 933 -7.22 47.45 -36.22
C PRO A 933 -5.71 47.21 -36.30
N GLU A 934 -4.94 47.78 -35.37
CA GLU A 934 -3.49 47.62 -35.32
C GLU A 934 -3.10 46.18 -35.00
N LEU A 935 -3.76 45.55 -34.04
CA LEU A 935 -3.51 44.15 -33.69
C LEU A 935 -3.81 43.20 -34.87
N ARG A 936 -4.91 43.44 -35.60
CA ARG A 936 -5.29 42.64 -36.79
C ARG A 936 -4.33 42.76 -37.97
N THR A 937 -3.51 43.82 -38.02
CA THR A 937 -2.42 43.90 -39.02
C THR A 937 -1.18 43.10 -38.63
N ARG A 938 -1.02 42.78 -37.34
CA ARG A 938 0.16 42.08 -36.80
C ARG A 938 -0.09 40.59 -36.59
N ILE A 939 -1.33 40.21 -36.32
CA ILE A 939 -1.73 38.83 -36.04
C ILE A 939 -2.97 38.50 -36.87
N ASP A 940 -2.91 37.39 -37.57
CA ASP A 940 -4.01 36.84 -38.36
C ASP A 940 -4.17 35.33 -38.10
N LEU A 941 -5.15 34.71 -38.75
CA LEU A 941 -5.43 33.28 -38.60
C LEU A 941 -4.33 32.36 -39.17
N THR A 942 -3.42 32.89 -40.00
CA THR A 942 -2.30 32.15 -40.60
C THR A 942 -1.03 32.21 -39.76
N THR A 943 -0.98 33.14 -38.81
CA THR A 943 0.12 33.34 -37.87
C THR A 943 0.42 32.03 -37.16
N LYS A 944 1.69 31.58 -37.24
CA LYS A 944 2.16 30.35 -36.59
C LYS A 944 2.52 30.62 -35.15
N VAL A 945 2.05 29.77 -34.25
CA VAL A 945 2.35 29.78 -32.82
C VAL A 945 2.95 28.44 -32.42
N ASP A 946 3.85 28.46 -31.46
CA ASP A 946 4.36 27.25 -30.83
C ASP A 946 3.34 26.78 -29.80
N SER A 947 2.95 25.51 -29.82
CA SER A 947 1.97 24.94 -28.90
C SER A 947 2.50 23.77 -28.09
N TRP A 948 1.99 23.66 -26.87
CA TRP A 948 2.29 22.59 -25.92
C TRP A 948 1.04 21.78 -25.61
N SER A 949 1.21 20.47 -25.48
CA SER A 949 0.16 19.55 -25.05
C SER A 949 0.11 19.34 -23.54
N ARG A 950 1.20 19.65 -22.82
CA ARG A 950 1.36 19.43 -21.38
C ARG A 950 2.07 20.60 -20.68
N ALA A 951 1.67 20.87 -19.44
CA ALA A 951 2.39 21.71 -18.48
C ALA A 951 2.37 21.06 -17.10
N ARG A 952 3.47 21.13 -16.35
CA ARG A 952 3.59 20.65 -14.97
C ARG A 952 3.52 21.82 -14.00
N LEU A 953 2.76 21.68 -12.93
CA LEU A 953 2.58 22.64 -11.85
C LEU A 953 3.25 22.07 -10.60
N PHE A 954 4.25 22.76 -10.09
CA PHE A 954 4.97 22.37 -8.88
C PHE A 954 4.51 23.23 -7.71
N HIS A 955 3.86 22.60 -6.75
CA HIS A 955 3.45 23.21 -5.50
C HIS A 955 4.47 22.85 -4.42
N ALA A 956 4.99 23.84 -3.72
CA ALA A 956 5.71 23.57 -2.49
C ALA A 956 4.73 23.00 -1.43
N PRO A 957 5.26 22.30 -0.40
CA PRO A 957 4.49 21.96 0.79
C PRO A 957 3.67 23.16 1.31
N PRO A 958 2.38 22.98 1.65
CA PRO A 958 1.61 24.06 2.25
C PRO A 958 2.20 24.49 3.61
N PRO A 959 2.18 25.78 3.97
CA PRO A 959 2.74 26.28 5.23
C PRO A 959 2.05 25.77 6.48
N PHE A 960 0.79 25.37 6.36
CA PHE A 960 -0.01 24.79 7.43
C PHE A 960 0.10 23.25 7.49
N LYS A 961 0.78 22.62 6.51
CA LYS A 961 1.06 21.19 6.45
C LYS A 961 2.53 20.92 6.04
N PRO A 962 3.51 21.33 6.86
CA PRO A 962 4.93 21.16 6.55
C PRO A 962 5.33 19.74 6.21
N SER A 963 4.84 18.79 6.99
CA SER A 963 5.29 17.40 6.92
C SER A 963 4.84 16.69 5.63
N GLU A 964 3.97 17.32 4.84
CA GLU A 964 3.59 16.90 3.50
C GLU A 964 4.67 17.32 2.50
N GLY A 965 4.95 16.50 1.48
CA GLY A 965 5.92 16.89 0.45
C GLY A 965 5.34 17.88 -0.59
N SER A 966 6.16 18.24 -1.59
CA SER A 966 5.78 19.11 -2.73
C SER A 966 4.79 18.50 -3.73
N HIS A 967 3.55 18.98 -3.82
CA HIS A 967 2.57 18.41 -4.74
C HIS A 967 2.85 18.75 -6.21
N ILE A 968 2.74 17.80 -7.14
CA ILE A 968 2.91 18.03 -8.59
C ILE A 968 1.61 17.73 -9.32
N GLU A 969 1.25 18.57 -10.29
CA GLU A 969 0.08 18.39 -11.14
C GLU A 969 0.43 18.55 -12.61
N VAL A 970 -0.28 17.84 -13.49
CA VAL A 970 -0.12 17.98 -14.95
C VAL A 970 -1.41 18.53 -15.55
N ILE A 971 -1.29 19.59 -16.31
CA ILE A 971 -2.34 20.11 -17.20
C ILE A 971 -2.11 19.53 -18.58
N ARG A 972 -3.13 18.87 -19.14
CA ARG A 972 -3.14 18.38 -20.53
C ARG A 972 -4.15 19.15 -21.38
N ALA A 973 -3.68 19.53 -22.56
CA ALA A 973 -4.50 20.02 -23.65
C ALA A 973 -4.09 19.25 -24.91
N GLN A 974 -4.70 18.08 -25.11
CA GLN A 974 -4.37 17.13 -26.16
C GLN A 974 -5.59 16.92 -27.07
N PRO A 975 -5.44 17.12 -28.39
CA PRO A 975 -6.51 16.78 -29.33
C PRO A 975 -6.61 15.27 -29.51
N MET A 976 -7.77 14.84 -30.02
CA MET A 976 -7.97 13.46 -30.45
C MET A 976 -6.94 13.08 -31.52
N LYS A 977 -6.38 11.87 -31.43
CA LYS A 977 -5.48 11.30 -32.42
C LYS A 977 -6.15 10.10 -33.08
N ALA A 978 -6.29 10.13 -34.39
CA ALA A 978 -6.72 8.97 -35.17
C ALA A 978 -5.51 8.15 -35.67
N ASP A 979 -5.68 6.83 -35.77
CA ASP A 979 -4.70 5.97 -36.44
C ASP A 979 -4.80 6.08 -37.97
N ARG A 980 -3.97 5.32 -38.69
CA ARG A 980 -3.96 5.29 -40.16
C ARG A 980 -5.28 4.78 -40.79
N TYR A 981 -6.19 4.24 -39.98
CA TYR A 981 -7.50 3.71 -40.39
C TYR A 981 -8.66 4.59 -39.93
N ASP A 982 -8.38 5.82 -39.49
CA ASP A 982 -9.35 6.78 -38.97
C ASP A 982 -10.08 6.31 -37.70
N ARG A 983 -9.49 5.34 -36.99
CA ARG A 983 -9.97 4.89 -35.68
C ARG A 983 -9.33 5.74 -34.60
N VAL A 984 -10.08 6.07 -33.56
CA VAL A 984 -9.56 6.82 -32.41
C VAL A 984 -8.45 6.01 -31.74
N SER A 985 -7.21 6.45 -31.89
CA SER A 985 -6.03 5.87 -31.21
C SER A 985 -5.83 6.47 -29.84
N ARG A 986 -6.15 7.75 -29.67
CA ARG A 986 -6.15 8.47 -28.39
C ARG A 986 -7.32 9.45 -28.36
N PRO A 987 -8.19 9.42 -27.34
CA PRO A 987 -9.25 10.41 -27.19
C PRO A 987 -8.69 11.80 -26.93
N ALA A 988 -9.51 12.84 -27.14
CA ALA A 988 -9.13 14.19 -26.77
C ALA A 988 -9.13 14.34 -25.24
N ARG A 989 -8.16 15.07 -24.69
CA ARG A 989 -8.05 15.34 -23.26
C ARG A 989 -7.77 16.81 -23.00
N PHE A 990 -8.66 17.43 -22.23
CA PHE A 990 -8.58 18.85 -21.89
C PHE A 990 -8.93 19.01 -20.42
N ASP A 991 -7.89 19.20 -19.60
CA ASP A 991 -8.01 19.20 -18.15
C ASP A 991 -8.62 20.53 -17.65
N THR A 992 -9.25 20.46 -16.46
CA THR A 992 -9.84 21.60 -15.77
C THR A 992 -8.90 22.16 -14.70
N VAL A 993 -8.91 23.48 -14.54
CA VAL A 993 -8.00 24.25 -13.69
C VAL A 993 -8.74 25.34 -12.93
N LEU A 994 -8.16 25.81 -11.83
CA LEU A 994 -8.55 27.03 -11.13
C LEU A 994 -7.68 28.20 -11.58
N VAL A 995 -8.32 29.25 -12.08
CA VAL A 995 -7.68 30.50 -12.49
C VAL A 995 -7.99 31.56 -11.44
N ARG A 996 -6.99 32.36 -11.04
CA ARG A 996 -7.22 33.43 -10.05
C ARG A 996 -8.13 34.51 -10.63
N ALA A 997 -9.22 34.85 -9.93
CA ALA A 997 -10.09 35.94 -10.31
C ALA A 997 -9.39 37.29 -10.04
N LYS A 998 -9.45 38.24 -10.98
CA LYS A 998 -8.89 39.61 -10.82
C LYS A 998 -9.84 40.56 -10.09
N GLU A 999 -10.98 40.06 -9.61
CA GLU A 999 -12.01 40.84 -8.90
C GLU A 999 -11.60 41.02 -7.43
N LYS A 1000 -11.63 42.27 -6.94
CA LYS A 1000 -11.29 42.61 -5.56
C LYS A 1000 -12.45 42.21 -4.63
N LEU A 1001 -12.12 41.60 -3.48
CA LEU A 1001 -13.01 41.25 -2.33
C LEU A 1001 -13.60 39.82 -2.30
N ILE A 1002 -12.85 38.79 -2.69
CA ILE A 1002 -13.33 37.40 -2.57
C ILE A 1002 -12.32 36.51 -1.84
N ASN A 1003 -12.78 35.72 -0.86
CA ASN A 1003 -11.96 34.86 0.02
C ASN A 1003 -12.00 33.38 -0.38
N GLY A 1004 -10.93 32.63 -0.05
CA GLY A 1004 -10.87 31.16 -0.16
C GLY A 1004 -11.02 30.63 -1.58
N ILE A 1005 -11.80 29.57 -1.76
CA ILE A 1005 -12.06 28.97 -3.09
C ILE A 1005 -12.71 29.97 -4.06
N HIS A 1006 -13.45 30.95 -3.55
CA HIS A 1006 -14.15 31.94 -4.37
C HIS A 1006 -13.20 32.98 -4.99
N SER A 1007 -11.95 33.10 -4.51
CA SER A 1007 -10.89 33.88 -5.18
C SER A 1007 -10.48 33.27 -6.53
N TYR A 1008 -11.00 32.08 -6.86
CA TYR A 1008 -10.68 31.34 -8.08
C TYR A 1008 -11.92 31.04 -8.90
N ARG A 1009 -11.70 30.85 -10.19
CA ARG A 1009 -12.72 30.48 -11.15
C ARG A 1009 -12.30 29.23 -11.92
N PRO A 1010 -13.14 28.17 -11.95
CA PRO A 1010 -12.83 27.00 -12.75
C PRO A 1010 -12.82 27.32 -14.24
N ALA A 1011 -11.89 26.72 -14.97
CA ALA A 1011 -11.76 26.84 -16.41
C ALA A 1011 -11.26 25.53 -17.02
N ARG A 1012 -11.54 25.27 -18.29
CA ARG A 1012 -11.03 24.11 -19.04
C ARG A 1012 -9.96 24.57 -20.03
N VAL A 1013 -8.78 23.99 -19.98
CA VAL A 1013 -7.66 24.39 -20.85
C VAL A 1013 -7.78 23.68 -22.19
N ARG A 1014 -7.90 24.45 -23.28
CA ARG A 1014 -8.06 23.94 -24.65
C ARG A 1014 -6.76 24.02 -25.46
N ALA A 1015 -5.96 25.04 -25.22
CA ALA A 1015 -4.65 25.18 -25.85
C ALA A 1015 -3.67 25.92 -24.93
N MET A 1016 -2.40 25.54 -25.00
CA MET A 1016 -1.26 26.25 -24.40
C MET A 1016 -0.31 26.60 -25.53
N PHE A 1017 0.07 27.87 -25.66
CA PHE A 1017 0.85 28.35 -26.80
C PHE A 1017 1.65 29.61 -26.47
N GLU A 1018 2.62 29.92 -27.33
CA GLU A 1018 3.47 31.09 -27.25
C GLU A 1018 3.45 31.82 -28.60
N LEU A 1019 3.49 33.15 -28.55
CA LEU A 1019 3.57 33.95 -29.77
C LEU A 1019 4.96 33.80 -30.39
N PRO A 1020 5.10 33.90 -31.72
CA PRO A 1020 6.41 33.84 -32.36
C PRO A 1020 7.29 35.02 -31.92
N THR A 1021 8.61 34.84 -32.01
CA THR A 1021 9.63 35.77 -31.48
C THR A 1021 9.48 37.20 -32.00
N ASN A 1022 9.02 37.38 -33.24
CA ASN A 1022 8.76 38.69 -33.84
C ASN A 1022 7.59 39.46 -33.18
N LEU A 1023 6.74 38.77 -32.41
CA LEU A 1023 5.61 39.33 -31.67
C LEU A 1023 5.86 39.44 -30.16
N PHE A 1024 7.06 39.12 -29.67
CA PHE A 1024 7.42 39.21 -28.25
C PHE A 1024 7.25 40.61 -27.64
N ARG A 1025 7.30 41.66 -28.46
CA ARG A 1025 7.01 43.03 -28.02
C ARG A 1025 5.53 43.24 -27.62
N LEU A 1026 4.63 42.37 -28.07
CA LEU A 1026 3.23 42.38 -27.65
C LEU A 1026 3.06 41.60 -26.35
N TYR A 1027 3.65 40.41 -26.27
CA TYR A 1027 3.69 39.57 -25.08
C TYR A 1027 4.75 38.48 -25.27
N SER A 1028 5.60 38.27 -24.27
CA SER A 1028 6.73 37.32 -24.33
C SER A 1028 6.56 36.08 -23.46
N GLY A 1029 5.43 35.95 -22.76
CA GLY A 1029 5.14 34.78 -21.93
C GLY A 1029 4.34 33.70 -22.68
N LYS A 1030 4.17 32.55 -22.03
CA LYS A 1030 3.23 31.53 -22.49
C LYS A 1030 1.79 31.89 -22.15
N LEU A 1031 0.87 31.47 -23.01
CA LEU A 1031 -0.55 31.75 -22.93
C LEU A 1031 -1.36 30.46 -22.89
N ALA A 1032 -2.50 30.50 -22.21
CA ALA A 1032 -3.51 29.45 -22.23
C ALA A 1032 -4.82 30.00 -22.78
N TYR A 1033 -5.43 29.27 -23.70
CA TYR A 1033 -6.82 29.50 -24.11
C TYR A 1033 -7.74 28.57 -23.32
N VAL A 1034 -8.69 29.18 -22.62
CA VAL A 1034 -9.52 28.50 -21.63
C VAL A 1034 -11.01 28.75 -21.88
N GLU A 1035 -11.83 27.72 -21.62
CA GLU A 1035 -13.28 27.83 -21.52
C GLU A 1035 -13.66 28.06 -20.05
N MET A 1036 -14.38 29.15 -19.75
CA MET A 1036 -14.69 29.55 -18.38
C MET A 1036 -15.96 28.84 -17.87
N PHE A 1037 -15.91 28.38 -16.62
CA PHE A 1037 -17.10 28.03 -15.84
C PHE A 1037 -17.50 29.20 -14.95
N ASN A 1038 -18.72 29.19 -14.42
CA ASN A 1038 -19.15 30.17 -13.44
C ASN A 1038 -18.34 30.02 -12.14
N PRO A 1039 -18.22 31.09 -11.33
CA PRO A 1039 -17.71 30.95 -9.97
C PRO A 1039 -18.43 29.82 -9.24
N VAL A 1040 -17.70 29.10 -8.39
CA VAL A 1040 -18.32 28.04 -7.58
C VAL A 1040 -19.37 28.63 -6.65
N SER A 1041 -20.40 27.85 -6.33
CA SER A 1041 -21.52 28.25 -5.47
C SER A 1041 -21.02 28.84 -4.16
N GLN A 1042 -21.63 29.91 -3.66
CA GLN A 1042 -21.19 30.58 -2.43
C GLN A 1042 -21.12 29.64 -1.22
N ASN A 1043 -22.06 28.70 -1.15
CA ASN A 1043 -22.09 27.68 -0.09
C ASN A 1043 -21.95 26.28 -0.70
N PRO A 1044 -21.33 25.33 0.01
CA PRO A 1044 -21.35 23.93 -0.37
C PRO A 1044 -22.76 23.35 -0.25
N VAL A 1045 -23.09 22.39 -1.11
CA VAL A 1045 -24.42 21.77 -1.16
C VAL A 1045 -24.54 20.66 -0.12
N ALA A 1046 -25.54 20.73 0.75
CA ALA A 1046 -25.87 19.63 1.65
C ALA A 1046 -26.59 18.49 0.89
N PRO A 1047 -26.37 17.20 1.26
CA PRO A 1047 -25.48 16.70 2.31
C PRO A 1047 -24.03 16.42 1.87
N THR A 1048 -23.66 16.65 0.60
CA THR A 1048 -22.34 16.27 0.07
C THR A 1048 -21.21 17.15 0.60
N GLY A 1049 -21.50 18.40 0.96
CA GLY A 1049 -20.49 19.39 1.32
C GLY A 1049 -19.62 19.80 0.12
N LEU A 1050 -20.07 19.51 -1.11
CA LEU A 1050 -19.34 19.85 -2.34
C LEU A 1050 -19.86 21.17 -2.91
N PHE A 1051 -18.95 21.98 -3.47
CA PHE A 1051 -19.32 23.17 -4.22
C PHE A 1051 -19.84 22.80 -5.61
N THR A 1052 -20.71 23.62 -6.17
CA THR A 1052 -21.22 23.43 -7.54
C THR A 1052 -20.79 24.54 -8.47
N THR A 1053 -20.66 24.25 -9.75
CA THR A 1053 -20.44 25.24 -10.81
C THR A 1053 -21.22 24.84 -12.06
N SER A 1054 -21.34 25.76 -13.02
CA SER A 1054 -21.99 25.53 -14.31
C SER A 1054 -21.22 26.23 -15.42
N ARG A 1055 -21.42 25.81 -16.67
CA ARG A 1055 -20.72 26.46 -17.79
C ARG A 1055 -21.15 27.91 -17.94
N THR A 1056 -20.19 28.81 -18.18
CA THR A 1056 -20.51 30.20 -18.49
C THR A 1056 -20.91 30.32 -19.95
N MET A 1057 -22.14 30.76 -20.18
CA MET A 1057 -22.68 31.04 -21.51
C MET A 1057 -22.87 32.55 -21.69
N SER A 1058 -22.42 33.10 -22.83
CA SER A 1058 -22.63 34.48 -23.24
C SER A 1058 -23.14 34.50 -24.68
N SER A 1059 -24.33 35.09 -24.90
CA SER A 1059 -24.97 35.15 -26.22
C SER A 1059 -25.10 33.79 -26.93
N GLY A 1060 -25.39 32.73 -26.17
CA GLY A 1060 -25.50 31.35 -26.69
C GLY A 1060 -24.16 30.66 -27.00
N LYS A 1061 -23.02 31.33 -26.79
CA LYS A 1061 -21.67 30.76 -26.95
C LYS A 1061 -20.99 30.60 -25.60
N ARG A 1062 -19.97 29.74 -25.54
CA ARG A 1062 -19.15 29.59 -24.32
C ARG A 1062 -18.36 30.85 -24.06
N SER A 1063 -18.25 31.24 -22.80
CA SER A 1063 -17.31 32.28 -22.40
C SER A 1063 -15.91 31.70 -22.45
N CYS A 1064 -15.05 32.28 -23.29
CA CYS A 1064 -13.67 31.86 -23.44
C CYS A 1064 -12.74 33.06 -23.19
N ALA A 1065 -11.51 32.77 -22.79
CA ALA A 1065 -10.48 33.78 -22.59
C ALA A 1065 -9.10 33.26 -22.99
N VAL A 1066 -8.21 34.19 -23.34
CA VAL A 1066 -6.76 33.95 -23.34
C VAL A 1066 -6.20 34.57 -22.07
N ILE A 1067 -5.44 33.78 -21.32
CA ILE A 1067 -4.80 34.17 -20.07
C ILE A 1067 -3.30 33.85 -20.12
N PRO A 1068 -2.45 34.56 -19.36
CA PRO A 1068 -1.11 34.10 -19.02
C PRO A 1068 -1.18 32.67 -18.47
N LEU A 1069 -0.25 31.81 -18.88
CA LEU A 1069 -0.18 30.45 -18.32
C LEU A 1069 0.02 30.50 -16.79
N ASP A 1070 0.78 31.48 -16.30
CA ASP A 1070 1.07 31.73 -14.89
C ASP A 1070 -0.14 32.21 -14.07
N ASP A 1071 -1.26 32.58 -14.71
CA ASP A 1071 -2.51 32.92 -13.99
C ASP A 1071 -3.25 31.65 -13.50
N ILE A 1072 -2.80 30.44 -13.90
CA ILE A 1072 -3.34 29.16 -13.43
C ILE A 1072 -2.77 28.83 -12.05
N ALA A 1073 -3.65 28.65 -11.07
CA ALA A 1073 -3.27 28.42 -9.68
C ALA A 1073 -3.10 26.93 -9.35
N MET A 1074 -3.94 26.05 -9.91
CA MET A 1074 -3.90 24.60 -9.73
C MET A 1074 -4.88 23.91 -10.69
N THR A 1075 -4.77 22.60 -10.84
CA THR A 1075 -5.79 21.77 -11.49
C THR A 1075 -7.02 21.60 -10.58
N CYS A 1076 -8.17 21.28 -11.16
CA CYS A 1076 -9.35 20.87 -10.39
C CYS A 1076 -10.12 19.77 -11.10
N HIS A 1077 -10.81 18.93 -10.33
CA HIS A 1077 -11.66 17.87 -10.89
C HIS A 1077 -13.13 18.28 -10.81
N LEU A 1078 -13.75 18.47 -11.99
CA LEU A 1078 -15.19 18.77 -12.10
C LEU A 1078 -15.95 17.50 -12.45
N VAL A 1079 -16.90 17.12 -11.60
CA VAL A 1079 -17.69 15.89 -11.74
C VAL A 1079 -19.13 16.23 -12.10
N PRO A 1080 -19.79 15.50 -13.03
CA PRO A 1080 -21.18 15.77 -13.38
C PRO A 1080 -22.11 15.74 -12.16
N HIS A 1081 -23.05 16.67 -12.11
CA HIS A 1081 -24.09 16.65 -11.10
C HIS A 1081 -25.15 15.58 -11.47
N TYR A 1082 -24.89 14.31 -11.14
CA TYR A 1082 -25.69 13.16 -11.62
C TYR A 1082 -27.19 13.23 -11.32
N ARG A 1083 -27.61 13.94 -10.27
CA ARG A 1083 -29.05 14.21 -10.01
C ARG A 1083 -29.73 15.01 -11.13
N LEU A 1084 -29.00 15.94 -11.75
CA LEU A 1084 -29.48 16.85 -12.79
C LEU A 1084 -29.11 16.36 -14.20
N PHE A 1085 -28.14 15.45 -14.29
CA PHE A 1085 -27.65 14.91 -15.54
C PHE A 1085 -28.35 13.60 -15.88
N ARG A 1086 -29.26 13.65 -16.84
CA ARG A 1086 -29.92 12.46 -17.43
C ARG A 1086 -29.52 12.36 -18.90
N PRO A 1087 -28.48 11.57 -19.24
CA PRO A 1087 -28.08 11.43 -20.63
C PRO A 1087 -29.19 10.72 -21.41
N GLU A 1088 -29.51 11.23 -22.60
CA GLU A 1088 -30.54 10.67 -23.48
C GLU A 1088 -30.15 9.29 -24.06
N ALA A 1089 -28.85 8.98 -24.07
CA ALA A 1089 -28.28 7.71 -24.50
C ALA A 1089 -27.22 7.21 -23.51
N PRO A 1090 -26.93 5.89 -23.46
CA PRO A 1090 -25.84 5.35 -22.66
C PRO A 1090 -24.51 6.01 -23.04
N LEU A 1091 -23.84 6.59 -22.06
CA LEU A 1091 -22.55 7.22 -22.26
C LEU A 1091 -21.47 6.13 -22.38
N THR A 1092 -20.53 6.34 -23.30
CA THR A 1092 -19.35 5.50 -23.45
C THR A 1092 -18.17 6.14 -22.72
N GLN A 1093 -17.07 5.38 -22.54
CA GLN A 1093 -15.81 5.92 -22.00
C GLN A 1093 -15.22 7.08 -22.83
N TYR A 1094 -15.69 7.28 -24.07
CA TYR A 1094 -15.24 8.37 -24.94
C TYR A 1094 -16.16 9.60 -24.87
N ALA A 1095 -17.21 9.56 -24.05
CA ALA A 1095 -18.10 10.67 -23.87
C ALA A 1095 -17.41 11.79 -23.08
N ASP A 1096 -17.27 12.96 -23.70
CA ASP A 1096 -16.79 14.14 -23.00
C ASP A 1096 -17.92 14.69 -22.11
N VAL A 1097 -17.98 14.27 -20.85
CA VAL A 1097 -19.09 14.67 -19.97
C VAL A 1097 -18.99 16.15 -19.57
N LEU A 1098 -17.80 16.75 -19.67
CA LEU A 1098 -17.63 18.20 -19.59
C LEU A 1098 -18.27 18.92 -20.78
N GLU A 1099 -18.54 18.23 -21.90
CA GLU A 1099 -19.28 18.72 -23.08
C GLU A 1099 -20.78 18.43 -23.04
N LEU A 1100 -21.20 17.39 -22.32
CA LEU A 1100 -22.61 16.96 -22.23
C LEU A 1100 -23.36 17.53 -21.01
N CYS A 1101 -22.69 17.75 -19.88
CA CYS A 1101 -23.34 18.17 -18.64
C CYS A 1101 -23.26 19.69 -18.40
N SER A 1102 -24.33 20.34 -17.98
CA SER A 1102 -24.33 21.80 -17.74
C SER A 1102 -23.83 22.20 -16.35
N THR A 1103 -23.92 21.30 -15.37
CA THR A 1103 -23.69 21.54 -13.94
C THR A 1103 -22.78 20.48 -13.34
N PHE A 1104 -21.84 20.93 -12.51
CA PHE A 1104 -20.76 20.09 -11.99
C PHE A 1104 -20.58 20.30 -10.49
N TYR A 1105 -20.19 19.24 -9.79
CA TYR A 1105 -19.57 19.31 -8.48
C TYR A 1105 -18.07 19.58 -8.63
N PHE A 1106 -17.53 20.42 -7.77
CA PHE A 1106 -16.10 20.53 -7.52
C PHE A 1106 -15.68 19.40 -6.57
N ASN A 1107 -14.88 18.44 -7.05
CA ASN A 1107 -14.46 17.31 -6.23
C ASN A 1107 -13.31 17.70 -5.30
N ILE A 1108 -13.62 17.86 -4.02
CA ILE A 1108 -12.61 18.22 -3.02
C ILE A 1108 -11.69 17.05 -2.65
N PHE A 1109 -12.07 15.82 -2.99
CA PHE A 1109 -11.32 14.59 -2.74
C PHE A 1109 -10.48 14.17 -3.95
N ALA A 1110 -10.18 15.11 -4.86
CA ALA A 1110 -9.34 14.79 -6.02
C ALA A 1110 -7.89 14.50 -5.58
N THR A 1111 -7.38 15.27 -4.62
CA THR A 1111 -6.05 15.14 -4.03
C THR A 1111 -6.09 15.51 -2.55
N TYR A 1112 -5.16 14.99 -1.75
CA TYR A 1112 -4.98 15.43 -0.36
C TYR A 1112 -4.66 16.93 -0.27
N PHE A 1113 -3.86 17.45 -1.22
CA PHE A 1113 -3.55 18.88 -1.31
C PHE A 1113 -4.81 19.75 -1.43
N VAL A 1114 -5.75 19.40 -2.32
CA VAL A 1114 -7.03 20.13 -2.47
C VAL A 1114 -7.86 20.04 -1.20
N PHE A 1115 -7.94 18.86 -0.59
CA PHE A 1115 -8.71 18.62 0.63
C PHE A 1115 -8.20 19.51 1.79
N GLU A 1116 -6.89 19.49 2.04
CA GLU A 1116 -6.26 20.27 3.10
C GLU A 1116 -6.35 21.79 2.84
N LEU A 1117 -6.15 22.21 1.60
CA LEU A 1117 -6.25 23.62 1.22
C LEU A 1117 -7.65 24.21 1.46
N LEU A 1118 -8.70 23.45 1.13
CA LEU A 1118 -10.08 23.88 1.38
C LEU A 1118 -10.39 23.98 2.86
N ARG A 1119 -9.88 23.05 3.69
CA ARG A 1119 -10.03 23.12 5.14
C ARG A 1119 -9.31 24.33 5.74
N HIS A 1120 -8.10 24.62 5.28
CA HIS A 1120 -7.36 25.82 5.66
C HIS A 1120 -8.16 27.09 5.33
N TRP A 1121 -8.75 27.15 4.14
CA TRP A 1121 -9.60 28.28 3.76
C TRP A 1121 -10.87 28.39 4.59
N ASP A 1122 -11.48 27.29 5.02
CA ASP A 1122 -12.68 27.29 5.87
C ASP A 1122 -12.36 27.76 7.30
N GLN A 1123 -11.23 27.32 7.87
CA GLN A 1123 -10.79 27.69 9.22
C GLN A 1123 -10.36 29.17 9.33
N HIS A 1124 -9.80 29.73 8.25
CA HIS A 1124 -9.26 31.11 8.23
C HIS A 1124 -10.09 32.08 7.36
N GLY A 1125 -11.17 31.59 6.78
CA GLY A 1125 -12.16 32.34 6.02
C GLY A 1125 -13.34 32.69 6.90
N GLY A 1126 -13.29 33.84 7.60
CA GLY A 1126 -14.51 34.41 8.16
C GLY A 1126 -15.59 34.56 7.07
N PRO A 1127 -16.89 34.56 7.42
CA PRO A 1127 -17.95 34.76 6.45
C PRO A 1127 -17.69 36.07 5.70
N ALA A 1128 -17.85 36.01 4.37
CA ALA A 1128 -17.68 37.13 3.46
C ALA A 1128 -18.49 38.37 3.87
#